data_AF-A0A521H1Q6-F1
#
_entry.id   AF-A0A521H1Q6-F1
#
_cell.length_a   1.000
_cell.length_b   1.000
_cell.length_c   1.000
_cell.angle_alpha   90.00
_cell.angle_beta   90.00
_cell.angle_gamma   90.00
#
_symmetry.space_group_name_H-M   'P 1'
#
loop_
_entity.id
_entity.type
_entity.pdbx_description
1 polymer ?
#
loop_
_entity_poly.entity_id
_entity_poly.type
_entity_poly.pdbx_seq_one_letter_code
_entity_poly.pdbx_strand_id
1 'polypeptide(L)'
;MAQAARAHVRAQGRQALGNQAHSSDSNCCSAGSRSLPAPGGAAAARRQPRSSTSRASSSCSSSISTCPRMWYVATCSGASALPARRCPAASCRSRSGSAAPSRASSYRRLPRAKRPSGSRGSSSTSWRSVDVSRPMASAAQGGRRVGAAVQVDPRKLRQPVAGRQRFSQSHTQRHAILESPAEALDVRQLDQFFALSQDLERIGRARAYGHAEVLRRAVRVVVEDQRRSLRHGLGQRGPVARVRTDLLRQGLEHVGRILVLARRRSSMHLALLPALFLAQIVGGRLETVARFDGSDAGGELGWAVAGAGDVDADGCADLILGAPFLGPGGRTSAGSAFVYSGATGLPLWRFDGPLSGDQLGKSVAGAGDVDGDGHDDLVAGAPQADPNGHYVAGSVFVYSGRDGRLLWRFDGSAAGNMLGWSVSGAGDVNGDGFADVIAGAPEADPSGLQRAGVASVYSGADGTLLWRFSGSAWLDELGRSVAGAGDADGDGCGDVLVGAPGMDPGGRSGAGSALLYSGAAGALLWRFDGGADGDDLGRSVAAAGDVDRDGRGDVVAGAPGADPAGRGDAGSALVYSSAGGTLLWSFDGGAPGDRLGFSVSGAGDVDGDGADDVIAGAHAAAPGGAISAGSACVYSGATGALLWRFDGGAPGDLLGWSVAGAGDADGDGFDDVVVGAPRADPGARANAGAAAVMGLDPFLTANTREISAALGGRVECQLDFPDEAASARYRVLASWGTGPIAAGRVLIPLARDRLLLRSLLGRYPPFVSAAGTHGVLDASGRATAVLDFAGGLPAMGAGTTLHLAAVAFFSGAPRHSSVAAPLTLIP
;
A
#
# COMPACT_ATOMS: atom_id res chain seq x y z
N MET A 1 1.46 -53.87 37.73
CA MET A 1 2.49 -54.89 37.40
C MET A 1 3.01 -54.54 36.01
N ALA A 2 4.26 -54.09 35.94
CA ALA A 2 5.42 -54.89 35.52
C ALA A 2 5.47 -54.99 33.97
N GLN A 3 6.22 -54.13 33.28
CA GLN A 3 7.69 -54.04 33.15
C GLN A 3 8.26 -54.88 31.99
N ALA A 4 9.19 -54.22 31.29
CA ALA A 4 10.27 -54.75 30.47
C ALA A 4 9.95 -55.34 29.07
N ALA A 5 10.88 -55.32 28.10
CA ALA A 5 11.96 -54.37 27.75
C ALA A 5 12.71 -54.87 26.48
N ARG A 6 13.19 -53.95 25.63
CA ARG A 6 14.29 -54.13 24.64
C ARG A 6 14.04 -55.13 23.48
N ALA A 7 14.76 -55.09 22.35
CA ALA A 7 15.42 -54.02 21.58
C ALA A 7 15.86 -54.58 20.20
N HIS A 8 16.07 -53.71 19.20
CA HIS A 8 16.92 -53.81 17.97
C HIS A 8 17.21 -55.20 17.32
N VAL A 9 17.16 -55.38 15.99
CA VAL A 9 18.05 -54.80 14.93
C VAL A 9 17.45 -55.05 13.53
N ARG A 10 17.86 -54.23 12.53
CA ARG A 10 17.59 -54.32 11.08
C ARG A 10 17.87 -55.69 10.43
N ALA A 11 17.15 -56.03 9.35
CA ALA A 11 17.73 -56.40 8.05
C ALA A 11 16.66 -56.51 6.93
N GLN A 12 17.07 -56.27 5.68
CA GLN A 12 16.28 -56.44 4.46
C GLN A 12 16.25 -57.91 3.99
N GLY A 13 15.23 -58.33 3.24
CA GLY A 13 15.24 -59.64 2.57
C GLY A 13 13.98 -59.92 1.74
N ARG A 14 14.14 -60.16 0.43
CA ARG A 14 13.05 -60.44 -0.51
C ARG A 14 12.61 -61.92 -0.52
N GLN A 15 11.35 -62.12 -0.93
CA GLN A 15 10.83 -63.24 -1.74
C GLN A 15 10.71 -64.67 -1.13
N ALA A 16 9.44 -65.00 -0.86
CA ALA A 16 8.63 -65.96 -1.64
C ALA A 16 8.40 -67.41 -1.15
N LEU A 17 7.20 -67.88 -1.53
CA LEU A 17 6.68 -69.26 -1.69
C LEU A 17 5.85 -69.90 -0.55
N GLY A 18 4.64 -70.31 -0.95
CA GLY A 18 3.81 -71.37 -0.37
C GLY A 18 2.82 -70.93 0.72
N ASN A 19 1.58 -71.37 0.78
CA ASN A 19 0.68 -72.09 -0.13
C ASN A 19 -0.59 -72.39 0.69
N GLN A 20 -1.79 -72.28 0.10
CA GLN A 20 -3.11 -72.87 0.43
C GLN A 20 -4.20 -71.80 0.24
N ALA A 21 -4.98 -71.78 -0.85
CA ALA A 21 -5.87 -72.80 -1.42
C ALA A 21 -7.19 -72.96 -0.64
N HIS A 22 -8.25 -72.35 -1.19
CA HIS A 22 -9.55 -73.03 -1.34
C HIS A 22 -10.28 -72.50 -2.58
N SER A 23 -10.72 -73.45 -3.41
CA SER A 23 -11.73 -73.31 -4.48
C SER A 23 -13.14 -73.13 -3.87
N SER A 24 -14.21 -72.74 -4.57
CA SER A 24 -14.50 -72.70 -6.01
C SER A 24 -15.35 -71.42 -6.36
N ASP A 25 -16.03 -71.21 -7.50
CA ASP A 25 -16.49 -72.09 -8.59
C ASP A 25 -16.70 -71.38 -9.96
N SER A 26 -17.25 -72.15 -10.89
CA SER A 26 -17.57 -71.99 -12.32
C SER A 26 -18.71 -70.96 -12.65
N ASN A 27 -18.99 -70.54 -13.90
CA ASN A 27 -18.68 -71.14 -15.21
C ASN A 27 -18.74 -70.13 -16.40
N CYS A 28 -18.14 -70.48 -17.56
CA CYS A 28 -18.14 -69.68 -18.81
C CYS A 28 -19.35 -69.97 -19.72
N CYS A 29 -19.71 -69.11 -20.70
CA CYS A 29 -19.22 -69.11 -22.11
C CYS A 29 -19.97 -68.03 -22.95
N SER A 30 -19.65 -67.67 -24.22
CA SER A 30 -18.56 -68.01 -25.17
C SER A 30 -18.52 -67.02 -26.39
N ALA A 31 -17.49 -67.14 -27.25
CA ALA A 31 -17.38 -66.62 -28.65
C ALA A 31 -17.19 -65.10 -28.89
N GLY A 32 -16.58 -64.65 -30.01
CA GLY A 32 -15.73 -65.40 -30.96
C GLY A 32 -15.55 -64.78 -32.37
N SER A 33 -14.32 -64.85 -32.93
CA SER A 33 -13.90 -64.46 -34.32
C SER A 33 -13.91 -62.94 -34.64
N ARG A 34 -13.02 -62.29 -35.44
CA ARG A 34 -11.81 -62.56 -36.27
C ARG A 34 -11.17 -61.16 -36.58
N SER A 35 -9.95 -60.91 -37.09
CA SER A 35 -8.72 -61.68 -37.40
C SER A 35 -7.53 -60.71 -37.70
N LEU A 36 -6.28 -61.22 -37.71
CA LEU A 36 -5.03 -60.56 -38.17
C LEU A 36 -4.62 -61.12 -39.58
N PRO A 37 -3.51 -60.74 -40.29
CA PRO A 37 -2.31 -59.97 -39.87
C PRO A 37 -1.57 -59.04 -40.91
N ALA A 38 -0.51 -58.36 -40.41
CA ALA A 38 0.82 -58.08 -41.05
C ALA A 38 1.04 -56.99 -42.16
N PRO A 39 2.30 -56.49 -42.36
CA PRO A 39 2.60 -55.19 -43.02
C PRO A 39 3.61 -55.19 -44.20
N GLY A 40 3.83 -54.02 -44.85
CA GLY A 40 5.10 -53.66 -45.53
C GLY A 40 5.00 -52.92 -46.90
N GLY A 41 5.99 -52.07 -47.23
CA GLY A 41 6.38 -51.80 -48.65
C GLY A 41 6.53 -50.34 -49.19
N ALA A 42 7.76 -49.81 -49.19
CA ALA A 42 8.48 -49.08 -50.27
C ALA A 42 7.90 -47.86 -51.08
N ALA A 43 8.60 -46.71 -50.93
CA ALA A 43 9.33 -45.90 -51.95
C ALA A 43 8.67 -45.08 -53.11
N ALA A 44 9.36 -43.94 -53.41
CA ALA A 44 9.58 -43.28 -54.72
C ALA A 44 8.84 -41.96 -55.13
N ALA A 45 9.45 -40.82 -54.76
CA ALA A 45 9.84 -39.66 -55.60
C ALA A 45 8.95 -39.09 -56.75
N ARG A 46 8.62 -37.79 -56.66
CA ARG A 46 9.08 -36.66 -57.55
C ARG A 46 8.11 -35.45 -57.54
N ARG A 47 8.62 -34.24 -57.22
CA ARG A 47 8.71 -33.06 -58.12
C ARG A 47 9.21 -31.81 -57.39
N GLN A 48 10.19 -31.15 -58.02
CA GLN A 48 10.55 -29.74 -57.85
C GLN A 48 9.99 -28.96 -59.08
N PRO A 49 10.05 -27.61 -59.26
CA PRO A 49 11.26 -26.80 -59.00
C PRO A 49 11.12 -25.27 -58.71
N ARG A 50 12.30 -24.62 -58.59
CA ARG A 50 12.62 -23.17 -58.76
C ARG A 50 12.24 -22.21 -57.60
N SER A 51 13.04 -21.18 -57.28
CA SER A 51 14.36 -20.78 -57.81
C SER A 51 15.18 -19.91 -56.84
N SER A 52 16.50 -20.05 -56.93
CA SER A 52 17.54 -19.27 -56.22
C SER A 52 18.05 -18.07 -57.01
N THR A 53 18.60 -17.07 -56.33
CA THR A 53 19.78 -16.31 -56.81
C THR A 53 20.67 -15.85 -55.65
N SER A 54 21.98 -15.90 -55.85
CA SER A 54 23.01 -15.51 -54.88
C SER A 54 24.11 -14.65 -55.55
N ARG A 55 24.64 -13.67 -54.81
CA ARG A 55 25.97 -13.04 -54.96
C ARG A 55 26.38 -12.57 -53.54
N ALA A 56 27.52 -12.86 -52.91
CA ALA A 56 28.91 -13.18 -53.27
C ALA A 56 29.88 -11.99 -53.06
N SER A 57 30.93 -12.19 -52.24
CA SER A 57 32.15 -11.36 -52.00
C SER A 57 31.93 -9.92 -51.46
N SER A 58 32.81 -9.26 -50.66
CA SER A 58 34.17 -9.49 -50.10
C SER A 58 34.54 -8.30 -49.17
N SER A 59 35.51 -8.29 -48.21
CA SER A 59 36.33 -9.32 -47.52
C SER A 59 37.26 -8.67 -46.48
N CYS A 60 37.51 -9.32 -45.31
CA CYS A 60 38.57 -9.01 -44.30
C CYS A 60 38.40 -7.69 -43.50
N SER A 61 38.80 -7.57 -42.22
CA SER A 61 39.71 -8.35 -41.33
C SER A 61 39.16 -8.39 -39.88
N SER A 62 39.34 -9.37 -38.98
CA SER A 62 40.31 -10.45 -38.71
C SER A 62 41.58 -10.11 -37.91
N SER A 63 41.56 -10.33 -36.58
CA SER A 63 42.67 -10.92 -35.77
C SER A 63 42.23 -11.10 -34.30
N ILE A 64 42.09 -12.32 -33.75
CA ILE A 64 43.10 -13.10 -32.98
C ILE A 64 43.29 -12.54 -31.54
N SER A 65 43.36 -13.26 -30.41
CA SER A 65 43.00 -14.60 -29.89
C SER A 65 43.63 -14.70 -28.48
N THR A 66 43.46 -15.85 -27.79
CA THR A 66 44.33 -16.40 -26.71
C THR A 66 44.32 -15.78 -25.30
N CYS A 67 43.98 -16.65 -24.34
CA CYS A 67 44.23 -16.54 -22.89
C CYS A 67 45.75 -16.41 -22.57
N PRO A 68 46.11 -16.10 -21.31
CA PRO A 68 46.41 -17.22 -20.40
C PRO A 68 46.04 -17.00 -18.92
N ARG A 69 46.45 -17.96 -18.09
CA ARG A 69 46.07 -18.23 -16.69
C ARG A 69 47.30 -18.08 -15.78
N MET A 70 47.08 -17.73 -14.50
CA MET A 70 47.82 -18.21 -13.32
C MET A 70 49.08 -17.45 -12.79
N TRP A 71 49.18 -17.42 -11.44
CA TRP A 71 50.33 -17.28 -10.51
C TRP A 71 50.43 -16.04 -9.57
N TYR A 72 50.21 -16.35 -8.27
CA TYR A 72 50.79 -15.83 -7.01
C TYR A 72 51.88 -14.73 -7.03
N VAL A 73 51.81 -13.84 -6.02
CA VAL A 73 52.75 -13.71 -4.87
C VAL A 73 52.12 -12.81 -3.78
N ALA A 74 52.46 -13.04 -2.51
CA ALA A 74 51.92 -12.31 -1.35
C ALA A 74 52.98 -11.42 -0.66
N THR A 75 52.54 -10.38 0.06
CA THR A 75 53.27 -9.78 1.20
C THR A 75 52.29 -9.23 2.26
N CYS A 76 52.65 -9.38 3.53
CA CYS A 76 51.81 -9.05 4.69
C CYS A 76 52.18 -7.70 5.35
N SER A 77 51.21 -7.06 6.01
CA SER A 77 51.32 -6.55 7.40
C SER A 77 50.02 -5.82 7.80
N GLY A 78 49.53 -5.84 9.04
CA GLY A 78 50.08 -6.42 10.27
C GLY A 78 48.97 -6.86 11.25
N ALA A 79 49.36 -7.53 12.33
CA ALA A 79 48.46 -8.22 13.24
C ALA A 79 48.22 -7.47 14.57
N SER A 80 47.13 -7.80 15.25
CA SER A 80 47.09 -7.92 16.71
C SER A 80 46.02 -8.94 17.12
N ALA A 81 46.27 -9.71 18.18
CA ALA A 81 45.54 -10.95 18.45
C ALA A 81 45.20 -11.14 19.93
N LEU A 82 43.98 -11.65 20.18
CA LEU A 82 43.57 -12.46 21.35
C LEU A 82 43.59 -11.76 22.74
N PRO A 83 42.99 -12.33 23.82
CA PRO A 83 42.43 -13.69 23.95
C PRO A 83 41.03 -13.83 24.56
N ALA A 84 40.47 -15.03 24.43
CA ALA A 84 39.31 -15.50 25.17
C ALA A 84 39.56 -15.68 26.69
N ARG A 85 38.50 -15.56 27.50
CA ARG A 85 38.40 -16.03 28.90
C ARG A 85 37.02 -16.69 29.07
N ARG A 86 36.97 -18.02 29.27
CA ARG A 86 36.90 -18.71 30.58
C ARG A 86 35.74 -18.29 31.49
N CYS A 87 34.86 -19.26 31.74
CA CYS A 87 33.82 -19.26 32.78
C CYS A 87 34.39 -19.04 34.19
N PRO A 88 33.49 -18.74 35.14
CA PRO A 88 33.48 -19.48 36.41
C PRO A 88 32.10 -20.12 36.68
N ALA A 89 32.11 -21.26 37.37
CA ALA A 89 30.93 -21.89 37.92
C ALA A 89 30.83 -21.66 39.44
N ALA A 90 29.62 -21.39 39.94
CA ALA A 90 29.24 -21.47 41.35
C ALA A 90 27.69 -21.57 41.40
N SER A 91 27.10 -22.76 41.49
CA SER A 91 26.90 -23.58 42.70
C SER A 91 25.71 -23.17 43.58
N CYS A 92 24.66 -24.01 43.53
CA CYS A 92 23.74 -24.35 44.62
C CYS A 92 22.91 -23.25 45.32
N ARG A 93 21.58 -23.32 45.12
CA ARG A 93 20.67 -23.60 46.26
C ARG A 93 19.41 -24.35 45.83
N SER A 94 19.31 -25.59 46.30
CA SER A 94 18.10 -26.40 46.28
C SER A 94 17.09 -25.93 47.33
N ARG A 95 15.80 -25.88 46.98
CA ARG A 95 14.71 -26.12 47.95
C ARG A 95 13.64 -27.02 47.33
N SER A 96 13.73 -28.30 47.63
CA SER A 96 12.62 -29.25 47.59
C SER A 96 11.59 -28.88 48.67
N GLY A 97 10.31 -28.96 48.34
CA GLY A 97 9.20 -28.71 49.27
C GLY A 97 7.92 -29.41 48.81
N SER A 98 7.84 -30.72 49.02
CA SER A 98 6.70 -31.56 48.64
C SER A 98 5.60 -31.58 49.71
N ALA A 99 4.36 -31.30 49.35
CA ALA A 99 3.16 -31.81 50.03
C ALA A 99 1.91 -31.68 49.14
N ALA A 100 1.09 -32.72 49.10
CA ALA A 100 -0.26 -32.75 48.50
C ALA A 100 -1.27 -33.10 49.63
N PRO A 101 -2.57 -33.43 49.38
CA PRO A 101 -3.54 -33.02 48.35
C PRO A 101 -4.89 -32.58 48.99
N SER A 102 -5.97 -32.53 48.18
CA SER A 102 -7.42 -32.44 48.54
C SER A 102 -7.95 -31.03 48.88
N ARG A 103 -9.11 -30.60 48.35
CA ARG A 103 -10.44 -31.21 48.51
C ARG A 103 -11.38 -30.98 47.32
N ALA A 104 -12.31 -31.91 47.14
CA ALA A 104 -13.50 -31.72 46.31
C ALA A 104 -14.53 -30.79 46.99
N SER A 105 -15.32 -30.08 46.19
CA SER A 105 -16.64 -29.59 46.60
C SER A 105 -17.60 -29.65 45.41
N SER A 106 -18.62 -30.48 45.52
CA SER A 106 -19.62 -30.76 44.49
C SER A 106 -21.00 -30.28 44.93
N TYR A 107 -21.57 -29.29 44.23
CA TYR A 107 -22.97 -28.85 44.31
C TYR A 107 -23.30 -28.08 43.01
N ARG A 108 -24.47 -28.16 42.37
CA ARG A 108 -25.72 -28.93 42.60
C ARG A 108 -26.47 -29.05 41.26
N ARG A 109 -27.36 -30.04 41.09
CA ARG A 109 -28.12 -30.28 39.84
C ARG A 109 -29.64 -30.09 40.06
N LEU A 110 -30.37 -29.69 39.00
CA LEU A 110 -31.84 -29.77 38.78
C LEU A 110 -32.75 -28.70 39.47
N PRO A 111 -34.02 -28.45 38.99
CA PRO A 111 -34.75 -29.01 37.83
C PRO A 111 -35.48 -27.99 36.88
N ARG A 112 -36.19 -28.55 35.88
CA ARG A 112 -36.99 -27.96 34.77
C ARG A 112 -38.29 -27.18 35.12
N ALA A 113 -38.70 -26.27 34.22
CA ALA A 113 -40.05 -26.11 33.62
C ALA A 113 -39.90 -25.32 32.28
N LYS A 114 -40.48 -25.62 31.09
CA LYS A 114 -41.90 -25.76 30.61
C LYS A 114 -42.76 -24.50 30.89
N ARG A 115 -43.50 -23.87 29.94
CA ARG A 115 -43.76 -24.09 28.48
C ARG A 115 -44.34 -22.75 27.84
N PRO A 116 -45.09 -22.64 26.69
CA PRO A 116 -44.71 -21.72 25.59
C PRO A 116 -45.79 -20.71 25.06
N SER A 117 -45.35 -19.75 24.23
CA SER A 117 -46.07 -19.14 23.06
C SER A 117 -45.18 -18.02 22.46
N GLY A 118 -45.25 -17.61 21.19
CA GLY A 118 -46.03 -18.06 20.04
C GLY A 118 -45.37 -17.65 18.70
N SER A 119 -45.90 -18.17 17.59
CA SER A 119 -45.32 -18.16 16.24
C SER A 119 -45.37 -16.84 15.46
N ARG A 120 -44.42 -16.66 14.52
CA ARG A 120 -44.70 -16.39 13.09
C ARG A 120 -43.54 -16.93 12.23
N GLY A 121 -43.85 -17.83 11.29
CA GLY A 121 -42.98 -18.12 10.13
C GLY A 121 -43.36 -17.18 8.97
N SER A 122 -42.98 -17.41 7.71
CA SER A 122 -42.00 -18.32 7.06
C SER A 122 -42.26 -18.24 5.55
N SER A 123 -41.25 -18.02 4.70
CA SER A 123 -41.38 -18.30 3.27
C SER A 123 -40.03 -18.33 2.55
N SER A 124 -39.45 -19.53 2.47
CA SER A 124 -38.56 -19.91 1.38
C SER A 124 -39.41 -20.31 0.17
N THR A 125 -39.15 -19.78 -1.02
CA THR A 125 -39.72 -20.34 -2.26
C THR A 125 -38.71 -20.32 -3.40
N SER A 126 -38.40 -21.51 -3.90
CA SER A 126 -37.63 -21.76 -5.12
C SER A 126 -38.35 -21.25 -6.38
N TRP A 127 -37.60 -20.88 -7.42
CA TRP A 127 -38.11 -20.86 -8.79
C TRP A 127 -37.41 -21.88 -9.67
N ARG A 128 -38.20 -22.78 -10.26
CA ARG A 128 -37.77 -23.69 -11.31
C ARG A 128 -38.00 -23.06 -12.68
N SER A 129 -37.08 -23.38 -13.59
CA SER A 129 -37.24 -23.48 -15.04
C SER A 129 -38.67 -23.40 -15.61
N VAL A 130 -38.88 -22.49 -16.56
CA VAL A 130 -39.82 -22.69 -17.68
C VAL A 130 -39.06 -22.38 -18.96
N ASP A 131 -39.16 -23.29 -19.93
CA ASP A 131 -38.64 -23.15 -21.29
C ASP A 131 -39.71 -23.72 -22.25
N VAL A 132 -39.47 -23.60 -23.57
CA VAL A 132 -40.18 -24.22 -24.70
C VAL A 132 -41.26 -23.38 -25.42
N SER A 133 -40.79 -22.48 -26.31
CA SER A 133 -41.25 -22.35 -27.72
C SER A 133 -42.66 -21.74 -28.01
N ARG A 134 -43.08 -21.26 -29.21
CA ARG A 134 -42.53 -21.17 -30.60
C ARG A 134 -43.30 -20.04 -31.41
N PRO A 135 -43.33 -19.92 -32.77
CA PRO A 135 -42.82 -18.72 -33.49
C PRO A 135 -43.87 -17.94 -34.36
N MET A 136 -43.36 -17.11 -35.31
CA MET A 136 -44.04 -16.36 -36.41
C MET A 136 -44.64 -14.98 -36.08
N ALA A 137 -44.81 -14.03 -37.02
CA ALA A 137 -44.12 -13.69 -38.29
C ALA A 137 -44.62 -12.32 -38.82
N SER A 138 -43.82 -11.64 -39.66
CA SER A 138 -44.22 -10.71 -40.75
C SER A 138 -45.46 -9.79 -40.62
N ALA A 139 -45.24 -8.48 -40.61
CA ALA A 139 -45.99 -7.54 -41.47
C ALA A 139 -45.20 -6.24 -41.71
N ALA A 140 -45.32 -5.64 -42.89
CA ALA A 140 -44.62 -4.42 -43.30
C ALA A 140 -45.57 -3.31 -43.77
N GLN A 141 -45.26 -2.06 -43.43
CA GLN A 141 -45.64 -0.78 -44.06
C GLN A 141 -45.03 0.35 -43.18
N GLY A 142 -44.53 1.48 -43.66
CA GLY A 142 -44.38 1.97 -45.04
C GLY A 142 -44.45 3.51 -45.04
N GLY A 143 -43.31 4.22 -45.16
CA GLY A 143 -43.30 5.70 -45.12
C GLY A 143 -41.95 6.33 -45.51
N ARG A 144 -41.89 6.98 -46.68
CA ARG A 144 -40.73 7.72 -47.19
C ARG A 144 -40.82 9.21 -46.87
N ARG A 145 -39.69 9.87 -46.54
CA ARG A 145 -39.00 10.93 -47.35
C ARG A 145 -37.82 11.53 -46.53
N VAL A 146 -36.59 11.60 -47.09
CA VAL A 146 -35.95 12.78 -47.76
C VAL A 146 -35.92 14.02 -46.85
N GLY A 147 -34.82 14.70 -46.54
CA GLY A 147 -33.36 14.65 -46.84
C GLY A 147 -32.70 15.74 -45.94
N ALA A 148 -31.47 16.26 -46.07
CA ALA A 148 -30.24 15.95 -46.80
C ALA A 148 -29.09 16.69 -46.07
N ALA A 149 -27.84 16.20 -46.11
CA ALA A 149 -26.71 16.82 -45.40
C ALA A 149 -26.00 17.92 -46.22
N VAL A 150 -25.44 18.94 -45.55
CA VAL A 150 -24.49 19.91 -46.14
C VAL A 150 -23.42 20.30 -45.11
N GLN A 151 -22.13 20.17 -45.49
CA GLN A 151 -20.97 20.70 -44.76
C GLN A 151 -20.78 22.20 -45.02
N VAL A 152 -20.07 22.91 -44.14
CA VAL A 152 -19.53 24.26 -44.41
C VAL A 152 -18.07 24.34 -43.97
N ASP A 153 -17.21 24.80 -44.89
CA ASP A 153 -15.79 25.15 -44.68
C ASP A 153 -15.63 26.68 -44.90
N PRO A 154 -14.84 27.42 -44.11
CA PRO A 154 -14.89 28.89 -44.10
C PRO A 154 -13.75 29.56 -44.88
N ARG A 155 -14.02 30.73 -45.51
CA ARG A 155 -12.99 31.77 -45.75
C ARG A 155 -13.48 33.13 -46.29
N LYS A 156 -12.88 34.18 -45.72
CA LYS A 156 -12.54 35.52 -46.28
C LYS A 156 -13.60 36.65 -46.36
N LEU A 157 -13.02 37.87 -46.41
CA LEU A 157 -13.57 39.22 -46.63
C LEU A 157 -14.08 39.92 -45.35
N ARG A 158 -13.74 41.19 -45.02
CA ARG A 158 -12.90 42.24 -45.65
C ARG A 158 -12.50 43.31 -44.59
N GLN A 159 -11.32 43.93 -44.70
CA GLN A 159 -11.02 45.30 -44.19
C GLN A 159 -11.24 46.33 -45.34
N PRO A 160 -10.96 47.66 -45.25
CA PRO A 160 -10.58 48.54 -44.11
C PRO A 160 -11.41 49.86 -44.03
N VAL A 161 -11.03 50.82 -43.17
CA VAL A 161 -10.84 52.28 -43.47
C VAL A 161 -10.06 52.95 -42.31
N ALA A 162 -9.40 54.08 -42.59
CA ALA A 162 -8.30 54.68 -41.83
C ALA A 162 -8.65 55.74 -40.77
N GLY A 163 -7.69 56.05 -39.90
CA GLY A 163 -7.64 57.28 -39.08
C GLY A 163 -6.22 57.55 -38.56
N ARG A 164 -5.53 58.57 -39.10
CA ARG A 164 -4.17 58.97 -38.66
C ARG A 164 -4.23 59.99 -37.52
N GLN A 165 -3.25 59.96 -36.61
CA GLN A 165 -2.35 61.11 -36.42
C GLN A 165 -1.04 60.71 -35.74
N ARG A 166 0.06 61.42 -36.06
CA ARG A 166 1.37 61.31 -35.41
C ARG A 166 1.59 62.54 -34.55
N PHE A 167 2.29 62.39 -33.44
CA PHE A 167 3.29 63.38 -33.03
C PHE A 167 4.50 62.66 -32.44
N SER A 168 5.68 63.20 -32.69
CA SER A 168 6.96 62.73 -32.16
C SER A 168 7.59 63.84 -31.34
N GLN A 169 8.28 63.52 -30.24
CA GLN A 169 9.72 63.73 -30.17
C GLN A 169 10.36 63.08 -28.95
N SER A 170 11.68 62.99 -29.00
CA SER A 170 12.60 62.27 -28.13
C SER A 170 12.94 62.99 -26.83
N HIS A 171 13.25 62.22 -25.78
CA HIS A 171 14.60 62.29 -25.21
C HIS A 171 15.04 61.00 -24.49
N THR A 172 16.35 60.81 -24.46
CA THR A 172 17.10 59.68 -23.91
C THR A 172 17.31 59.79 -22.40
N GLN A 173 17.22 58.67 -21.68
CA GLN A 173 18.09 58.45 -20.52
C GLN A 173 18.36 56.96 -20.28
N ARG A 174 19.63 56.61 -20.06
CA ARG A 174 20.03 55.29 -19.54
C ARG A 174 19.58 55.20 -18.09
N HIS A 175 18.93 54.11 -17.70
CA HIS A 175 18.86 53.70 -16.30
C HIS A 175 19.37 52.28 -16.15
N ALA A 176 20.18 52.06 -15.11
CA ALA A 176 20.68 50.76 -14.75
C ALA A 176 19.53 49.83 -14.34
N ILE A 177 19.74 48.53 -14.50
CA ILE A 177 18.88 47.50 -13.94
C ILE A 177 18.99 47.62 -12.41
N LEU A 178 17.99 48.26 -11.80
CA LEU A 178 17.74 48.20 -10.37
C LEU A 178 16.65 47.15 -10.15
N GLU A 179 16.96 46.19 -9.29
CA GLU A 179 16.04 45.15 -8.80
C GLU A 179 14.72 45.78 -8.34
N SER A 180 13.59 45.13 -8.65
CA SER A 180 12.29 45.76 -8.47
C SER A 180 11.87 45.80 -6.99
N PRO A 181 11.15 46.84 -6.53
CA PRO A 181 10.69 46.93 -5.14
C PRO A 181 9.79 45.75 -4.70
N ALA A 182 9.19 45.05 -5.66
CA ALA A 182 8.31 43.91 -5.42
C ALA A 182 9.07 42.62 -5.09
N GLU A 183 10.26 42.40 -5.64
CA GLU A 183 11.09 41.20 -5.31
C GLU A 183 11.56 41.23 -3.86
N ALA A 184 11.89 42.44 -3.35
CA ALA A 184 12.22 42.65 -1.95
C ALA A 184 11.02 42.49 -1.01
N LEU A 185 9.78 42.51 -1.52
CA LEU A 185 8.57 42.30 -0.73
C LEU A 185 8.31 40.81 -0.50
N ASP A 186 8.34 40.01 -1.57
CA ASP A 186 8.10 38.56 -1.54
C ASP A 186 9.10 37.86 -0.58
N VAL A 187 10.39 38.18 -0.70
CA VAL A 187 11.45 37.63 0.16
C VAL A 187 11.27 38.02 1.62
N ARG A 188 11.00 39.30 1.90
CA ARG A 188 10.84 39.78 3.29
C ARG A 188 9.58 39.24 3.95
N GLN A 189 8.51 39.02 3.19
CA GLN A 189 7.30 38.40 3.71
C GLN A 189 7.56 36.94 4.08
N LEU A 190 8.21 36.15 3.23
CA LEU A 190 8.62 34.78 3.55
C LEU A 190 9.54 34.72 4.77
N ASP A 191 10.61 35.54 4.83
CA ASP A 191 11.49 35.62 6.01
C ASP A 191 10.73 36.01 7.30
N GLN A 192 9.77 36.93 7.22
CA GLN A 192 8.93 37.32 8.37
C GLN A 192 7.95 36.22 8.78
N PHE A 193 7.35 35.51 7.83
CA PHE A 193 6.50 34.34 8.11
C PHE A 193 7.31 33.20 8.74
N PHE A 194 8.51 32.93 8.21
CA PHE A 194 9.43 31.93 8.77
C PHE A 194 10.04 32.33 10.13
N ALA A 195 10.03 33.61 10.50
CA ALA A 195 10.32 34.05 11.86
C ALA A 195 9.11 33.85 12.78
N LEU A 196 7.89 34.11 12.30
CA LEU A 196 6.66 33.94 13.08
C LEU A 196 6.35 32.47 13.40
N SER A 197 6.63 31.55 12.47
CA SER A 197 6.47 30.11 12.71
C SER A 197 7.49 29.58 13.72
N GLN A 198 8.71 30.13 13.78
CA GLN A 198 9.71 29.77 14.80
C GLN A 198 9.26 30.07 16.23
N ASP A 199 8.55 31.17 16.46
CA ASP A 199 8.03 31.48 17.79
C ASP A 199 6.94 30.49 18.22
N LEU A 200 6.06 30.08 17.29
CA LEU A 200 5.04 29.06 17.54
C LEU A 200 5.65 27.67 17.73
N GLU A 201 6.62 27.27 16.92
CA GLU A 201 7.35 26.01 17.10
C GLU A 201 8.20 25.98 18.36
N ARG A 202 8.81 27.09 18.78
CA ARG A 202 9.49 27.17 20.09
C ARG A 202 8.52 26.96 21.24
N ILE A 203 7.30 27.48 21.13
CA ILE A 203 6.21 27.25 22.10
C ILE A 203 5.74 25.79 22.05
N GLY A 204 5.70 25.16 20.87
CA GLY A 204 5.38 23.74 20.69
C GLY A 204 6.43 22.79 21.24
N ARG A 205 7.68 22.90 20.78
CA ARG A 205 8.81 22.06 21.22
C ARG A 205 9.13 22.23 22.72
N ALA A 206 8.87 23.41 23.31
CA ALA A 206 8.96 23.61 24.76
C ALA A 206 7.93 22.80 25.58
N ARG A 207 6.87 22.26 24.98
CA ARG A 207 5.92 21.35 25.66
C ARG A 207 6.42 19.91 25.74
N ALA A 208 7.37 19.50 24.89
CA ALA A 208 7.79 18.10 24.77
C ALA A 208 8.88 17.68 25.78
N TYR A 209 9.75 18.59 26.24
CA TYR A 209 10.87 18.25 27.13
C TYR A 209 11.06 19.23 28.31
N GLY A 210 11.04 18.70 29.55
CA GLY A 210 11.84 19.26 30.66
C GLY A 210 11.19 20.15 31.74
N HIS A 211 9.90 19.97 32.07
CA HIS A 211 9.18 20.88 33.00
C HIS A 211 9.08 20.45 34.48
N ALA A 212 10.19 19.98 35.08
CA ALA A 212 10.31 19.83 36.55
C ALA A 212 11.47 20.65 37.14
N GLU A 213 12.66 20.53 36.55
CA GLU A 213 13.89 21.15 37.08
C GLU A 213 13.99 22.64 36.73
N VAL A 214 13.57 23.03 35.52
CA VAL A 214 13.58 24.41 35.04
C VAL A 214 12.61 25.29 35.83
N LEU A 215 11.39 24.79 36.11
CA LEU A 215 10.40 25.49 36.93
C LEU A 215 10.89 25.70 38.39
N ARG A 216 11.60 24.73 38.97
CA ARG A 216 12.22 24.88 40.31
C ARG A 216 13.30 25.97 40.33
N ARG A 217 14.13 26.06 39.29
CA ARG A 217 15.12 27.15 39.15
C ARG A 217 14.45 28.51 38.92
N ALA A 218 13.49 28.61 38.00
CA ALA A 218 12.79 29.86 37.70
C ALA A 218 12.06 30.43 38.93
N VAL A 219 11.33 29.60 39.68
CA VAL A 219 10.65 30.02 40.92
C VAL A 219 11.66 30.46 41.99
N ARG A 220 12.82 29.80 42.13
CA ARG A 220 13.85 30.20 43.10
C ARG A 220 14.44 31.58 42.77
N VAL A 221 14.76 31.84 41.49
CA VAL A 221 15.29 33.14 41.03
C VAL A 221 14.28 34.27 41.27
N VAL A 222 13.01 34.09 40.91
CA VAL A 222 11.96 35.10 41.13
C VAL A 222 11.73 35.38 42.62
N VAL A 223 11.83 34.37 43.49
CA VAL A 223 11.69 34.53 44.95
C VAL A 223 12.90 35.25 45.57
N GLU A 224 14.11 35.04 45.07
CA GLU A 224 15.31 35.74 45.58
C GLU A 224 15.40 37.19 45.09
N ASP A 225 14.98 37.47 43.86
CA ASP A 225 14.98 38.84 43.30
C ASP A 225 13.91 39.73 43.96
N GLN A 226 12.70 39.20 44.18
CA GLN A 226 11.65 39.88 44.95
C GLN A 226 12.08 40.11 46.42
N ARG A 227 12.84 39.19 47.03
CA ARG A 227 13.43 39.38 48.38
C ARG A 227 14.51 40.46 48.41
N ARG A 228 15.24 40.70 47.32
CA ARG A 228 16.19 41.83 47.21
C ARG A 228 15.46 43.16 47.04
N SER A 229 14.45 43.21 46.16
CA SER A 229 13.62 44.41 45.96
C SER A 229 12.94 44.88 47.26
N LEU A 230 12.39 43.95 48.04
CA LEU A 230 11.79 44.23 49.36
C LEU A 230 12.78 44.69 50.45
N ARG A 231 14.11 44.55 50.25
CA ARG A 231 15.13 45.09 51.17
C ARG A 231 15.58 46.50 50.82
N HIS A 232 15.41 46.94 49.57
CA HIS A 232 15.76 48.31 49.14
C HIS A 232 14.59 49.30 49.21
N GLY A 233 13.36 48.82 49.42
CA GLY A 233 12.13 49.64 49.45
C GLY A 233 11.53 49.91 50.84
N LEU A 234 12.34 50.15 51.89
CA LEU A 234 11.84 50.49 53.24
C LEU A 234 12.20 51.92 53.67
N GLY A 235 11.73 52.88 52.88
CA GLY A 235 11.61 54.28 53.28
C GLY A 235 10.13 54.67 53.41
N GLN A 236 9.74 55.08 54.63
CA GLN A 236 8.41 55.58 55.02
C GLN A 236 7.33 54.56 55.42
N ARG A 237 6.50 54.99 56.39
CA ARG A 237 5.56 54.17 57.17
C ARG A 237 4.12 54.42 56.73
N GLY A 238 3.30 53.38 56.60
CA GLY A 238 1.85 53.52 56.37
C GLY A 238 1.08 52.20 56.51
N PRO A 239 -0.17 52.20 57.03
CA PRO A 239 -0.88 50.98 57.46
C PRO A 239 -1.54 50.18 56.32
N VAL A 240 -0.94 50.13 55.12
CA VAL A 240 -1.49 49.40 53.95
C VAL A 240 -0.83 48.01 53.77
N ALA A 241 0.26 47.73 54.51
CA ALA A 241 1.07 46.52 54.32
C ALA A 241 0.40 45.18 54.73
N ARG A 242 -0.62 45.18 55.60
CA ARG A 242 -1.26 43.93 56.08
C ARG A 242 -2.33 43.36 55.14
N VAL A 243 -3.06 44.20 54.41
CA VAL A 243 -4.15 43.72 53.53
C VAL A 243 -3.62 42.98 52.29
N ARG A 244 -2.41 43.31 51.82
CA ARG A 244 -1.81 42.68 50.64
C ARG A 244 -1.24 41.27 50.88
N THR A 245 -0.87 40.92 52.12
CA THR A 245 -0.31 39.60 52.43
C THR A 245 -1.35 38.48 52.49
N ASP A 246 -2.58 38.77 52.95
CA ASP A 246 -3.61 37.74 53.09
C ASP A 246 -4.28 37.38 51.75
N LEU A 247 -4.45 38.36 50.85
CA LEU A 247 -4.93 38.14 49.48
C LEU A 247 -3.98 37.24 48.66
N LEU A 248 -2.66 37.43 48.79
CA LEU A 248 -1.66 36.58 48.13
C LEU A 248 -1.66 35.14 48.68
N ARG A 249 -1.92 34.96 49.97
CA ARG A 249 -2.01 33.64 50.60
C ARG A 249 -3.27 32.88 50.16
N GLN A 250 -4.41 33.55 50.09
CA GLN A 250 -5.66 32.96 49.60
C GLN A 250 -5.61 32.60 48.10
N GLY A 251 -4.90 33.40 47.28
CA GLY A 251 -4.67 33.08 45.86
C GLY A 251 -3.81 31.83 45.66
N LEU A 252 -2.73 31.66 46.43
CA LEU A 252 -1.85 30.50 46.35
C LEU A 252 -2.53 29.19 46.78
N GLU A 253 -3.40 29.22 47.79
CA GLU A 253 -4.18 28.03 48.19
C GLU A 253 -5.25 27.64 47.16
N HIS A 254 -5.81 28.59 46.41
CA HIS A 254 -6.71 28.29 45.29
C HIS A 254 -5.98 27.60 44.13
N VAL A 255 -4.81 28.11 43.72
CA VAL A 255 -3.99 27.50 42.66
C VAL A 255 -3.56 26.07 43.06
N GLY A 256 -3.20 25.85 44.32
CA GLY A 256 -2.88 24.52 44.85
C GLY A 256 -4.05 23.53 44.77
N ARG A 257 -5.29 23.96 45.05
CA ARG A 257 -6.48 23.10 44.97
C ARG A 257 -6.88 22.78 43.52
N ILE A 258 -6.74 23.74 42.61
CA ILE A 258 -7.01 23.53 41.18
C ILE A 258 -6.07 22.46 40.60
N LEU A 259 -4.78 22.51 40.93
CA LEU A 259 -3.78 21.51 40.49
C LEU A 259 -3.98 20.10 41.06
N VAL A 260 -4.60 19.96 42.23
CA VAL A 260 -4.94 18.64 42.81
C VAL A 260 -6.21 18.05 42.20
N LEU A 261 -7.21 18.89 41.87
CA LEU A 261 -8.43 18.45 41.19
C LEU A 261 -8.18 18.06 39.71
N ALA A 262 -7.21 18.71 39.05
CA ALA A 262 -6.78 18.35 37.69
C ALA A 262 -6.19 16.93 37.56
N ARG A 263 -5.85 16.26 38.67
CA ARG A 263 -5.21 14.92 38.68
C ARG A 263 -6.20 13.76 38.90
N ARG A 264 -7.51 14.00 38.89
CA ARG A 264 -8.56 12.97 39.09
C ARG A 264 -9.76 13.00 38.14
N ARG A 265 -9.74 13.85 37.11
CA ARG A 265 -10.70 13.79 35.99
C ARG A 265 -10.00 14.16 34.67
N SER A 266 -9.47 13.15 33.98
CA SER A 266 -8.93 13.25 32.62
C SER A 266 -9.80 12.40 31.68
N SER A 267 -11.09 12.74 31.64
CA SER A 267 -12.10 12.15 30.75
C SER A 267 -13.15 13.21 30.42
N MET A 268 -12.70 14.38 29.97
CA MET A 268 -13.55 15.41 29.38
C MET A 268 -12.81 16.06 28.21
N HIS A 269 -13.46 16.03 27.05
CA HIS A 269 -12.98 16.56 25.79
C HIS A 269 -12.55 18.02 25.92
N LEU A 270 -11.34 18.33 25.44
CA LEU A 270 -11.03 19.66 24.91
C LEU A 270 -11.03 19.60 23.37
N ALA A 271 -12.17 19.17 22.84
CA ALA A 271 -12.47 19.23 21.41
C ALA A 271 -12.74 20.69 21.03
N LEU A 272 -11.69 21.47 20.82
CA LEU A 272 -11.76 22.89 20.44
C LEU A 272 -10.49 23.33 19.69
N LEU A 273 -10.29 22.74 18.50
CA LEU A 273 -9.80 23.35 17.25
C LEU A 273 -9.19 22.30 16.27
N PRO A 274 -10.01 21.64 15.44
CA PRO A 274 -9.57 21.15 14.13
C PRO A 274 -9.95 22.13 12.99
N ALA A 275 -10.66 23.22 13.32
CA ALA A 275 -11.22 24.15 12.36
C ALA A 275 -10.40 25.45 12.20
N LEU A 276 -9.08 25.34 11.97
CA LEU A 276 -8.28 26.40 11.32
C LEU A 276 -6.85 25.94 10.97
N PHE A 277 -6.66 25.02 10.01
CA PHE A 277 -5.47 24.95 9.13
C PHE A 277 -5.63 23.81 8.10
N LEU A 278 -6.59 23.95 7.17
CA LEU A 278 -6.36 23.35 5.84
C LEU A 278 -5.29 24.20 5.15
N ALA A 279 -4.04 23.82 5.38
CA ALA A 279 -3.01 24.07 4.38
C ALA A 279 -3.36 23.21 3.16
N GLN A 280 -3.11 23.71 1.95
CA GLN A 280 -3.12 22.85 0.78
C GLN A 280 -2.02 21.81 0.99
N ILE A 281 -2.41 20.55 0.82
CA ILE A 281 -1.52 19.38 0.77
C ILE A 281 -0.48 19.63 -0.32
N VAL A 282 0.69 19.02 -0.15
CA VAL A 282 1.80 19.13 -1.10
C VAL A 282 1.30 18.69 -2.49
N GLY A 283 1.68 19.45 -3.54
CA GLY A 283 0.83 19.56 -4.73
C GLY A 283 1.28 18.82 -5.98
N GLY A 284 0.27 18.31 -6.67
CA GLY A 284 0.25 17.87 -8.07
C GLY A 284 -1.21 17.81 -8.55
N ARG A 285 -1.47 17.27 -9.74
CA ARG A 285 -2.80 16.86 -10.19
C ARG A 285 -2.96 15.37 -9.99
N LEU A 286 -4.12 14.98 -9.47
CA LEU A 286 -4.53 13.58 -9.45
C LEU A 286 -4.98 13.20 -10.87
N GLU A 287 -4.25 12.28 -11.51
CA GLU A 287 -4.55 11.80 -12.85
C GLU A 287 -4.95 10.32 -12.85
N THR A 288 -5.63 9.90 -13.91
CA THR A 288 -5.93 8.48 -14.17
C THR A 288 -4.88 7.97 -15.16
N VAL A 289 -3.84 7.31 -14.63
CA VAL A 289 -2.76 6.69 -15.40
C VAL A 289 -3.31 5.65 -16.37
N ALA A 290 -4.11 4.72 -15.85
CA ALA A 290 -4.68 3.63 -16.64
C ALA A 290 -6.11 3.28 -16.19
N ARG A 291 -6.90 2.72 -17.12
CA ARG A 291 -8.24 2.19 -16.83
C ARG A 291 -8.47 0.87 -17.56
N PHE A 292 -8.91 -0.12 -16.81
CA PHE A 292 -9.20 -1.47 -17.29
C PHE A 292 -10.70 -1.76 -17.15
N ASP A 293 -11.38 -2.01 -18.28
CA ASP A 293 -12.80 -2.34 -18.33
C ASP A 293 -13.00 -3.84 -18.62
N GLY A 294 -13.80 -4.53 -17.81
CA GLY A 294 -14.08 -5.95 -17.97
C GLY A 294 -14.71 -6.29 -19.33
N SER A 295 -14.32 -7.43 -19.92
CA SER A 295 -14.73 -7.82 -21.27
C SER A 295 -16.22 -8.18 -21.39
N ASP A 296 -16.72 -8.98 -20.44
CA ASP A 296 -17.99 -9.68 -20.50
C ASP A 296 -18.89 -9.36 -19.29
N ALA A 297 -20.20 -9.31 -19.52
CA ALA A 297 -21.18 -9.03 -18.47
C ALA A 297 -21.15 -10.13 -17.37
N GLY A 298 -21.16 -9.71 -16.11
CA GLY A 298 -21.04 -10.58 -14.95
C GLY A 298 -19.64 -11.17 -14.72
N GLY A 299 -18.61 -10.69 -15.42
CA GLY A 299 -17.22 -11.10 -15.17
C GLY A 299 -16.65 -10.55 -13.85
N GLU A 300 -17.15 -9.39 -13.40
CA GLU A 300 -16.72 -8.64 -12.22
C GLU A 300 -15.19 -8.40 -12.13
N LEU A 301 -14.58 -7.86 -13.19
CA LEU A 301 -13.18 -7.41 -13.20
C LEU A 301 -12.96 -6.33 -12.12
N GLY A 302 -11.86 -6.41 -11.37
CA GLY A 302 -11.60 -5.52 -10.24
C GLY A 302 -12.23 -6.03 -8.93
N TRP A 303 -12.66 -7.30 -8.90
CA TRP A 303 -13.03 -7.98 -7.66
C TRP A 303 -11.85 -8.03 -6.68
N ALA A 304 -10.65 -8.26 -7.21
CA ALA A 304 -9.38 -8.15 -6.52
C ALA A 304 -8.41 -7.40 -7.44
N VAL A 305 -7.55 -6.56 -6.86
CA VAL A 305 -6.51 -5.79 -7.54
C VAL A 305 -5.26 -5.80 -6.66
N ALA A 306 -4.09 -5.79 -7.28
CA ALA A 306 -2.80 -5.64 -6.60
C ALA A 306 -1.74 -5.13 -7.57
N GLY A 307 -0.75 -4.39 -7.06
CA GLY A 307 0.57 -4.33 -7.70
C GLY A 307 1.17 -5.74 -7.80
N ALA A 308 1.91 -5.96 -8.89
CA ALA A 308 2.52 -7.25 -9.23
C ALA A 308 4.04 -7.27 -9.06
N GLY A 309 4.68 -6.11 -8.85
CA GLY A 309 6.12 -5.95 -9.00
C GLY A 309 6.51 -5.61 -10.44
N ASP A 310 7.79 -5.62 -10.79
CA ASP A 310 8.25 -5.45 -12.18
C ASP A 310 8.30 -6.83 -12.85
N VAL A 311 7.24 -7.16 -13.60
CA VAL A 311 6.99 -8.51 -14.11
C VAL A 311 7.70 -8.70 -15.45
N ASP A 312 7.71 -7.68 -16.31
CA ASP A 312 8.37 -7.75 -17.63
C ASP A 312 9.78 -7.15 -17.70
N ALA A 313 10.28 -6.58 -16.60
CA ALA A 313 11.58 -5.92 -16.45
C ALA A 313 11.74 -4.64 -17.29
N ASP A 314 10.67 -3.85 -17.46
CA ASP A 314 10.71 -2.53 -18.10
C ASP A 314 11.11 -1.39 -17.14
N GLY A 315 11.09 -1.65 -15.83
CA GLY A 315 11.48 -0.71 -14.77
C GLY A 315 10.32 0.03 -14.11
N CYS A 316 9.08 -0.22 -14.52
CA CYS A 316 7.86 0.27 -13.86
C CYS A 316 7.14 -0.88 -13.13
N ALA A 317 6.23 -0.53 -12.23
CA ALA A 317 5.46 -1.52 -11.48
C ALA A 317 4.20 -1.98 -12.24
N ASP A 318 4.04 -3.30 -12.35
CA ASP A 318 2.95 -3.94 -13.08
C ASP A 318 1.74 -4.27 -12.20
N LEU A 319 0.65 -4.71 -12.82
CA LEU A 319 -0.65 -4.85 -12.17
C LEU A 319 -1.29 -6.20 -12.43
N ILE A 320 -1.86 -6.81 -11.38
CA ILE A 320 -2.69 -8.02 -11.49
C ILE A 320 -4.14 -7.76 -11.04
N LEU A 321 -5.11 -8.11 -11.91
CA LEU A 321 -6.54 -7.88 -11.72
C LEU A 321 -7.33 -9.20 -11.79
N GLY A 322 -8.22 -9.41 -10.81
CA GLY A 322 -9.10 -10.58 -10.72
C GLY A 322 -10.51 -10.35 -11.30
N ALA A 323 -11.00 -11.35 -12.05
CA ALA A 323 -12.36 -11.44 -12.58
C ALA A 323 -12.95 -12.85 -12.31
N PRO A 324 -13.30 -13.17 -11.05
CA PRO A 324 -13.57 -14.55 -10.60
C PRO A 324 -14.83 -15.19 -11.20
N PHE A 325 -15.72 -14.39 -11.77
CA PHE A 325 -16.97 -14.89 -12.34
C PHE A 325 -16.94 -15.01 -13.87
N LEU A 326 -15.84 -14.59 -14.50
CA LEU A 326 -15.64 -14.69 -15.94
C LEU A 326 -15.78 -16.15 -16.43
N GLY A 327 -16.27 -16.30 -17.66
CA GLY A 327 -16.60 -17.59 -18.27
C GLY A 327 -15.66 -18.02 -19.42
N PRO A 328 -14.33 -18.13 -19.20
CA PRO A 328 -13.37 -18.37 -20.28
C PRO A 328 -13.64 -19.67 -21.03
N GLY A 329 -13.81 -19.58 -22.35
CA GLY A 329 -14.14 -20.73 -23.20
C GLY A 329 -15.51 -21.35 -22.91
N GLY A 330 -16.42 -20.62 -22.27
CA GLY A 330 -17.74 -21.10 -21.85
C GLY A 330 -17.75 -21.83 -20.50
N ARG A 331 -16.62 -21.89 -19.78
CA ARG A 331 -16.54 -22.46 -18.43
C ARG A 331 -17.09 -21.46 -17.41
N THR A 332 -18.40 -21.51 -17.15
CA THR A 332 -19.11 -20.56 -16.28
C THR A 332 -18.45 -20.40 -14.92
N SER A 333 -18.07 -19.17 -14.55
CA SER A 333 -17.43 -18.84 -13.27
C SER A 333 -16.19 -19.67 -12.96
N ALA A 334 -15.44 -20.09 -13.99
CA ALA A 334 -14.07 -20.56 -13.81
C ALA A 334 -13.17 -19.42 -13.31
N GLY A 335 -13.47 -18.19 -13.73
CA GLY A 335 -12.72 -17.00 -13.38
C GLY A 335 -11.45 -16.83 -14.19
N SER A 336 -10.90 -15.62 -14.16
CA SER A 336 -9.61 -15.29 -14.75
C SER A 336 -8.85 -14.27 -13.90
N ALA A 337 -7.52 -14.32 -13.98
CA ALA A 337 -6.62 -13.25 -13.57
C ALA A 337 -5.93 -12.66 -14.80
N PHE A 338 -5.74 -11.34 -14.81
CA PHE A 338 -5.14 -10.58 -15.91
C PHE A 338 -3.95 -9.79 -15.39
N VAL A 339 -2.85 -9.77 -16.12
CA VAL A 339 -1.66 -8.97 -15.81
C VAL A 339 -1.45 -7.93 -16.89
N TYR A 340 -1.14 -6.71 -16.49
CA TYR A 340 -0.92 -5.57 -17.38
C TYR A 340 0.39 -4.88 -17.02
N SER A 341 1.16 -4.49 -18.05
CA SER A 341 2.33 -3.63 -17.88
C SER A 341 1.88 -2.28 -17.34
N GLY A 342 2.56 -1.77 -16.31
CA GLY A 342 2.33 -0.42 -15.79
C GLY A 342 2.57 0.61 -16.88
N ALA A 343 3.81 0.66 -17.38
CA ALA A 343 4.31 1.71 -18.28
C ALA A 343 3.51 1.86 -19.58
N THR A 344 2.86 0.77 -20.02
CA THR A 344 2.15 0.73 -21.30
C THR A 344 0.64 0.48 -21.21
N GLY A 345 0.15 0.01 -20.06
CA GLY A 345 -1.22 -0.49 -19.90
C GLY A 345 -1.57 -1.70 -20.78
N LEU A 346 -0.58 -2.34 -21.42
CA LEU A 346 -0.80 -3.47 -22.32
C LEU A 346 -0.91 -4.79 -21.54
N PRO A 347 -1.75 -5.75 -21.99
CA PRO A 347 -1.85 -7.04 -21.32
C PRO A 347 -0.59 -7.87 -21.54
N LEU A 348 0.04 -8.28 -20.44
CA LEU A 348 1.17 -9.21 -20.41
C LEU A 348 0.66 -10.65 -20.38
N TRP A 349 -0.10 -10.99 -19.34
CA TRP A 349 -0.56 -12.37 -19.08
C TRP A 349 -2.05 -12.47 -18.81
N ARG A 350 -2.58 -13.67 -19.03
CA ARG A 350 -3.93 -14.05 -18.66
C ARG A 350 -3.94 -15.50 -18.19
N PHE A 351 -4.44 -15.73 -16.99
CA PHE A 351 -4.64 -17.05 -16.42
C PHE A 351 -6.13 -17.32 -16.29
N ASP A 352 -6.60 -18.45 -16.81
CA ASP A 352 -8.01 -18.86 -16.73
C ASP A 352 -8.18 -20.04 -15.78
N GLY A 353 -9.22 -20.01 -14.94
CA GLY A 353 -9.57 -21.11 -14.06
C GLY A 353 -9.72 -22.44 -14.82
N PRO A 354 -9.13 -23.55 -14.37
CA PRO A 354 -9.18 -24.83 -15.09
C PRO A 354 -10.60 -25.31 -15.40
N LEU A 355 -11.50 -25.30 -14.40
CA LEU A 355 -12.86 -25.85 -14.46
C LEU A 355 -13.93 -24.80 -14.15
N SER A 356 -15.16 -25.04 -14.60
CA SER A 356 -16.31 -24.21 -14.26
C SER A 356 -16.55 -24.19 -12.76
N GLY A 357 -16.63 -23.01 -12.16
CA GLY A 357 -16.90 -22.82 -10.74
C GLY A 357 -15.67 -22.59 -9.87
N ASP A 358 -14.45 -22.83 -10.37
CA ASP A 358 -13.19 -22.68 -9.60
C ASP A 358 -12.99 -21.28 -9.00
N GLN A 359 -13.52 -20.24 -9.66
CA GLN A 359 -13.37 -18.81 -9.32
C GLN A 359 -11.90 -18.36 -9.19
N LEU A 360 -11.03 -18.72 -10.14
CA LEU A 360 -9.68 -18.19 -10.22
C LEU A 360 -9.70 -16.65 -10.32
N GLY A 361 -8.83 -15.98 -9.57
CA GLY A 361 -8.80 -14.52 -9.48
C GLY A 361 -9.80 -13.98 -8.45
N LYS A 362 -10.27 -14.81 -7.52
CA LYS A 362 -11.04 -14.35 -6.34
C LYS A 362 -10.17 -13.52 -5.38
N SER A 363 -8.89 -13.86 -5.36
CA SER A 363 -7.78 -13.14 -4.75
C SER A 363 -6.59 -13.22 -5.71
N VAL A 364 -5.80 -12.15 -5.78
CA VAL A 364 -4.58 -12.02 -6.60
C VAL A 364 -3.57 -11.17 -5.86
N ALA A 365 -2.28 -11.40 -6.10
CA ALA A 365 -1.18 -10.54 -5.64
C ALA A 365 0.08 -10.78 -6.49
N GLY A 366 1.02 -9.83 -6.47
CA GLY A 366 2.43 -10.16 -6.68
C GLY A 366 2.93 -11.12 -5.59
N ALA A 367 3.89 -11.98 -5.96
CA ALA A 367 4.52 -12.96 -5.08
C ALA A 367 5.98 -12.60 -4.73
N GLY A 368 6.59 -11.66 -5.45
CA GLY A 368 8.05 -11.48 -5.49
C GLY A 368 8.70 -12.52 -6.42
N ASP A 369 10.02 -12.44 -6.65
CA ASP A 369 10.77 -13.48 -7.36
C ASP A 369 10.81 -14.79 -6.54
N VAL A 370 9.94 -15.76 -6.85
CA VAL A 370 9.83 -17.01 -6.10
C VAL A 370 10.69 -18.14 -6.70
N ASP A 371 11.07 -18.08 -7.97
CA ASP A 371 11.94 -19.08 -8.61
C ASP A 371 13.38 -18.62 -8.93
N GLY A 372 13.73 -17.38 -8.54
CA GLY A 372 15.08 -16.83 -8.51
C GLY A 372 15.60 -16.43 -9.90
N ASP A 373 14.71 -16.05 -10.81
CA ASP A 373 15.02 -15.82 -12.22
C ASP A 373 15.16 -14.34 -12.62
N GLY A 374 14.89 -13.44 -11.65
CA GLY A 374 15.08 -11.99 -11.73
C GLY A 374 13.85 -11.18 -12.11
N HIS A 375 12.66 -11.79 -12.10
CA HIS A 375 11.37 -11.16 -12.38
C HIS A 375 10.40 -11.39 -11.21
N ASP A 376 9.51 -10.45 -10.93
CA ASP A 376 8.49 -10.65 -9.89
C ASP A 376 7.39 -11.63 -10.36
N ASP A 377 7.12 -12.67 -9.56
CA ASP A 377 6.14 -13.71 -9.86
C ASP A 377 4.74 -13.36 -9.33
N LEU A 378 3.74 -14.18 -9.69
CA LEU A 378 2.32 -13.85 -9.59
C LEU A 378 1.55 -14.95 -8.86
N VAL A 379 0.68 -14.62 -7.91
CA VAL A 379 -0.18 -15.58 -7.21
C VAL A 379 -1.67 -15.30 -7.39
N ALA A 380 -2.45 -16.35 -7.64
CA ALA A 380 -3.90 -16.29 -7.80
C ALA A 380 -4.63 -17.41 -7.03
N GLY A 381 -5.68 -17.02 -6.30
CA GLY A 381 -6.56 -17.94 -5.57
C GLY A 381 -7.79 -18.37 -6.36
N ALA A 382 -8.15 -19.65 -6.22
CA ALA A 382 -9.35 -20.29 -6.74
C ALA A 382 -10.07 -21.06 -5.59
N PRO A 383 -10.68 -20.35 -4.63
CA PRO A 383 -11.20 -20.94 -3.39
C PRO A 383 -12.38 -21.90 -3.57
N GLN A 384 -12.97 -21.94 -4.77
CA GLN A 384 -14.10 -22.82 -5.09
C GLN A 384 -13.71 -24.05 -5.91
N ALA A 385 -12.41 -24.24 -6.19
CA ALA A 385 -11.91 -25.43 -6.86
C ALA A 385 -12.15 -26.71 -6.03
N ASP A 386 -12.31 -27.83 -6.75
CA ASP A 386 -12.52 -29.19 -6.22
C ASP A 386 -11.25 -30.08 -6.33
N PRO A 387 -10.08 -29.69 -5.82
CA PRO A 387 -8.85 -30.45 -6.01
C PRO A 387 -8.93 -31.84 -5.39
N ASN A 388 -8.35 -32.83 -6.08
CA ASN A 388 -8.25 -34.22 -5.62
C ASN A 388 -9.61 -34.86 -5.24
N GLY A 389 -10.74 -34.30 -5.73
CA GLY A 389 -12.09 -34.75 -5.40
C GLY A 389 -12.65 -34.21 -4.08
N HIS A 390 -11.97 -33.26 -3.44
CA HIS A 390 -12.46 -32.57 -2.25
C HIS A 390 -13.28 -31.33 -2.64
N TYR A 391 -14.60 -31.44 -2.49
CA TYR A 391 -15.55 -30.37 -2.80
C TYR A 391 -15.20 -29.05 -2.10
N VAL A 392 -14.96 -27.98 -2.88
CA VAL A 392 -14.66 -26.62 -2.43
C VAL A 392 -13.51 -26.60 -1.39
N ALA A 393 -12.50 -27.42 -1.62
CA ALA A 393 -11.27 -27.37 -0.82
C ALA A 393 -10.40 -26.17 -1.20
N GLY A 394 -10.54 -25.68 -2.44
CA GLY A 394 -9.83 -24.52 -2.98
C GLY A 394 -8.40 -24.82 -3.43
N SER A 395 -7.91 -24.03 -4.37
CA SER A 395 -6.55 -24.10 -4.90
C SER A 395 -5.89 -22.72 -4.99
N VAL A 396 -4.56 -22.70 -4.90
CA VAL A 396 -3.71 -21.54 -5.18
C VAL A 396 -2.75 -21.90 -6.29
N PHE A 397 -2.51 -20.95 -7.20
CA PHE A 397 -1.62 -21.09 -8.34
C PHE A 397 -0.59 -19.97 -8.30
N VAL A 398 0.68 -20.31 -8.47
CA VAL A 398 1.80 -19.36 -8.59
C VAL A 398 2.36 -19.47 -10.01
N TYR A 399 2.48 -18.35 -10.70
CA TYR A 399 2.90 -18.26 -12.10
C TYR A 399 4.17 -17.43 -12.22
N SER A 400 5.06 -17.83 -13.13
CA SER A 400 6.27 -17.06 -13.42
C SER A 400 5.90 -15.73 -14.04
N GLY A 401 6.47 -14.64 -13.52
CA GLY A 401 6.31 -13.31 -14.11
C GLY A 401 6.88 -13.22 -15.52
N ARG A 402 8.05 -13.83 -15.72
CA ARG A 402 8.81 -13.80 -16.96
C ARG A 402 8.17 -14.50 -18.15
N ASP A 403 7.55 -15.66 -17.94
CA ASP A 403 7.06 -16.53 -19.03
C ASP A 403 5.60 -17.00 -18.88
N GLY A 404 4.94 -16.65 -17.78
CA GLY A 404 3.56 -17.02 -17.49
C GLY A 404 3.33 -18.52 -17.22
N ARG A 405 4.38 -19.36 -17.09
CA ARG A 405 4.21 -20.78 -16.75
C ARG A 405 3.75 -20.93 -15.30
N LEU A 406 3.02 -22.00 -15.03
CA LEU A 406 2.73 -22.39 -13.65
C LEU A 406 4.00 -22.90 -12.97
N LEU A 407 4.39 -22.26 -11.86
CA LEU A 407 5.46 -22.67 -10.96
C LEU A 407 4.92 -23.69 -9.96
N TRP A 408 3.98 -23.23 -9.13
CA TRP A 408 3.47 -23.98 -7.98
C TRP A 408 1.96 -24.06 -7.99
N ARG A 409 1.44 -25.15 -7.43
CA ARG A 409 0.02 -25.32 -7.13
C ARG A 409 -0.14 -25.89 -5.73
N PHE A 410 -0.88 -25.19 -4.89
CA PHE A 410 -1.23 -25.64 -3.55
C PHE A 410 -2.72 -25.97 -3.50
N ASP A 411 -3.06 -27.16 -3.02
CA ASP A 411 -4.44 -27.66 -2.95
C ASP A 411 -4.92 -27.76 -1.50
N GLY A 412 -6.17 -27.39 -1.25
CA GLY A 412 -6.82 -27.60 0.03
C GLY A 412 -6.93 -29.09 0.37
N SER A 413 -6.58 -29.44 1.61
CA SER A 413 -6.49 -30.83 2.08
C SER A 413 -7.80 -31.46 2.55
N ALA A 414 -8.90 -30.71 2.58
CA ALA A 414 -10.22 -31.18 3.02
C ALA A 414 -11.34 -30.37 2.36
N ALA A 415 -12.51 -30.99 2.19
CA ALA A 415 -13.67 -30.34 1.59
C ALA A 415 -14.15 -29.15 2.44
N GLY A 416 -14.50 -28.04 1.78
CA GLY A 416 -14.95 -26.81 2.42
C GLY A 416 -13.84 -25.91 2.99
N ASN A 417 -12.56 -26.29 2.93
CA ASN A 417 -11.47 -25.45 3.46
C ASN A 417 -11.37 -24.07 2.77
N MET A 418 -11.72 -23.99 1.48
CA MET A 418 -11.59 -22.78 0.64
C MET A 418 -10.18 -22.15 0.62
N LEU A 419 -9.13 -22.96 0.46
CA LEU A 419 -7.75 -22.47 0.30
C LEU A 419 -7.66 -21.56 -0.93
N GLY A 420 -6.96 -20.42 -0.78
CA GLY A 420 -6.91 -19.37 -1.81
C GLY A 420 -8.07 -18.38 -1.70
N TRP A 421 -8.78 -18.36 -0.57
CA TRP A 421 -9.72 -17.29 -0.26
C TRP A 421 -9.02 -15.92 -0.23
N SER A 422 -7.82 -15.89 0.35
CA SER A 422 -6.87 -14.80 0.29
C SER A 422 -5.48 -15.36 -0.05
N VAL A 423 -4.67 -14.60 -0.78
CA VAL A 423 -3.28 -14.93 -1.17
C VAL A 423 -2.43 -13.67 -1.14
N SER A 424 -1.13 -13.81 -0.90
CA SER A 424 -0.14 -12.73 -0.99
C SER A 424 1.26 -13.32 -1.10
N GLY A 425 2.22 -12.57 -1.67
CA GLY A 425 3.63 -12.78 -1.39
C GLY A 425 3.91 -12.56 0.10
N ALA A 426 4.80 -13.36 0.67
CA ALA A 426 5.20 -13.29 2.08
C ALA A 426 6.58 -12.61 2.27
N GLY A 427 7.32 -12.35 1.18
CA GLY A 427 8.77 -12.09 1.21
C GLY A 427 9.54 -13.38 1.46
N ASP A 428 10.87 -13.31 1.52
CA ASP A 428 11.69 -14.45 1.97
C ASP A 428 11.52 -14.63 3.48
N VAL A 429 10.62 -15.53 3.91
CA VAL A 429 10.30 -15.70 5.34
C VAL A 429 11.30 -16.63 6.04
N ASN A 430 12.22 -17.26 5.30
CA ASN A 430 13.05 -18.34 5.80
C ASN A 430 14.57 -18.11 5.66
N GLY A 431 14.97 -17.09 4.90
CA GLY A 431 16.34 -16.66 4.66
C GLY A 431 17.07 -17.47 3.59
N ASP A 432 16.36 -18.07 2.63
CA ASP A 432 16.96 -18.87 1.53
C ASP A 432 17.26 -18.06 0.26
N GLY A 433 16.77 -16.82 0.18
CA GLY A 433 16.95 -15.89 -0.93
C GLY A 433 15.85 -15.92 -2.00
N PHE A 434 14.76 -16.66 -1.80
CA PHE A 434 13.58 -16.70 -2.68
C PHE A 434 12.36 -16.12 -1.96
N ALA A 435 11.46 -15.45 -2.68
CA ALA A 435 10.22 -14.96 -2.08
C ALA A 435 9.24 -16.12 -1.82
N ASP A 436 8.63 -16.13 -0.63
CA ASP A 436 7.67 -17.17 -0.20
C ASP A 436 6.21 -16.70 -0.42
N VAL A 437 5.25 -17.63 -0.34
CA VAL A 437 3.82 -17.36 -0.62
C VAL A 437 2.93 -17.72 0.55
N ILE A 438 2.03 -16.81 0.97
CA ILE A 438 1.02 -17.06 2.00
C ILE A 438 -0.39 -17.20 1.41
N ALA A 439 -1.16 -18.19 1.91
CA ALA A 439 -2.54 -18.42 1.51
C ALA A 439 -3.47 -18.66 2.71
N GLY A 440 -4.67 -18.07 2.64
CA GLY A 440 -5.74 -18.21 3.62
C GLY A 440 -6.81 -19.23 3.24
N ALA A 441 -7.35 -19.88 4.27
CA ALA A 441 -8.42 -20.89 4.23
C ALA A 441 -9.35 -20.70 5.45
N PRO A 442 -10.17 -19.63 5.50
CA PRO A 442 -10.92 -19.22 6.69
C PRO A 442 -12.06 -20.18 7.06
N GLU A 443 -12.55 -20.96 6.11
CA GLU A 443 -13.61 -21.95 6.29
C GLU A 443 -13.06 -23.33 6.74
N ALA A 444 -11.75 -23.48 6.90
CA ALA A 444 -11.14 -24.71 7.39
C ALA A 444 -11.49 -24.99 8.86
N ASP A 445 -11.57 -26.29 9.19
CA ASP A 445 -11.93 -26.80 10.52
C ASP A 445 -10.72 -27.42 11.28
N PRO A 446 -9.66 -26.65 11.61
CA PRO A 446 -8.49 -27.19 12.30
C PRO A 446 -8.88 -27.79 13.65
N SER A 447 -8.36 -28.98 13.95
CA SER A 447 -8.72 -29.75 15.16
C SER A 447 -10.22 -30.01 15.36
N GLY A 448 -11.05 -29.86 14.32
CA GLY A 448 -12.51 -29.99 14.39
C GLY A 448 -13.24 -28.79 14.98
N LEU A 449 -12.59 -27.63 15.05
CA LEU A 449 -13.21 -26.35 15.41
C LEU A 449 -13.79 -25.70 14.15
N GLN A 450 -15.12 -25.64 14.05
CA GLN A 450 -15.77 -25.23 12.80
C GLN A 450 -15.43 -23.78 12.43
N ARG A 451 -14.97 -23.56 11.20
CA ARG A 451 -14.58 -22.25 10.63
C ARG A 451 -13.61 -21.46 11.53
N ALA A 452 -12.75 -22.18 12.25
CA ALA A 452 -11.66 -21.54 12.99
C ALA A 452 -10.60 -20.97 12.03
N GLY A 453 -10.49 -21.55 10.84
CA GLY A 453 -9.67 -21.04 9.75
C GLY A 453 -8.18 -21.35 9.90
N VAL A 454 -7.47 -21.23 8.78
CA VAL A 454 -6.05 -21.51 8.63
C VAL A 454 -5.41 -20.48 7.71
N ALA A 455 -4.17 -20.10 8.03
CA ALA A 455 -3.23 -19.52 7.06
C ALA A 455 -2.03 -20.47 6.90
N SER A 456 -1.45 -20.55 5.71
CA SER A 456 -0.31 -21.42 5.41
C SER A 456 0.69 -20.70 4.51
N VAL A 457 1.98 -20.79 4.87
CA VAL A 457 3.10 -20.20 4.14
C VAL A 457 3.88 -21.32 3.45
N TYR A 458 4.16 -21.14 2.17
CA TYR A 458 4.83 -22.11 1.30
C TYR A 458 6.12 -21.50 0.76
N SER A 459 7.18 -22.29 0.71
CA SER A 459 8.48 -21.87 0.17
C SER A 459 8.36 -21.56 -1.32
N GLY A 460 8.95 -20.45 -1.76
CA GLY A 460 9.12 -20.13 -3.19
C GLY A 460 10.05 -21.12 -3.88
N ALA A 461 11.18 -21.44 -3.24
CA ALA A 461 12.25 -22.25 -3.82
C ALA A 461 11.83 -23.70 -4.18
N ASP A 462 10.95 -24.32 -3.39
CA ASP A 462 10.56 -25.73 -3.60
C ASP A 462 9.07 -26.08 -3.36
N GLY A 463 8.23 -25.09 -3.02
CA GLY A 463 6.81 -25.28 -2.75
C GLY A 463 6.49 -26.03 -1.45
N THR A 464 7.45 -26.26 -0.57
CA THR A 464 7.19 -26.94 0.72
C THR A 464 6.44 -26.05 1.71
N LEU A 465 5.66 -26.67 2.60
CA LEU A 465 4.95 -25.93 3.66
C LEU A 465 5.93 -25.54 4.77
N LEU A 466 6.19 -24.24 4.92
CA LEU A 466 7.02 -23.65 5.98
C LEU A 466 6.21 -23.51 7.28
N TRP A 467 5.09 -22.78 7.21
CA TRP A 467 4.28 -22.45 8.38
C TRP A 467 2.80 -22.75 8.19
N ARG A 468 2.14 -23.08 9.30
CA ARG A 468 0.68 -23.27 9.35
C ARG A 468 0.12 -22.68 10.64
N PHE A 469 -0.56 -21.56 10.51
CA PHE A 469 -1.30 -20.93 11.58
C PHE A 469 -2.74 -21.45 11.58
N SER A 470 -3.39 -21.55 12.74
CA SER A 470 -4.75 -22.10 12.86
C SER A 470 -5.53 -21.36 13.94
N GLY A 471 -6.81 -21.09 13.69
CA GLY A 471 -7.71 -20.55 14.71
C GLY A 471 -7.80 -21.48 15.92
N SER A 472 -8.14 -20.87 17.05
CA SER A 472 -8.14 -21.50 18.37
C SER A 472 -9.54 -21.71 18.96
N ALA A 473 -10.54 -21.03 18.41
CA ALA A 473 -11.95 -21.15 18.75
C ALA A 473 -12.83 -21.26 17.50
N TRP A 474 -14.11 -21.55 17.73
CA TRP A 474 -15.12 -21.69 16.67
C TRP A 474 -15.37 -20.34 16.02
N LEU A 475 -15.47 -20.31 14.69
CA LEU A 475 -15.73 -19.11 13.91
C LEU A 475 -14.64 -18.01 13.98
N ASP A 476 -13.41 -18.31 14.44
CA ASP A 476 -12.29 -17.34 14.42
C ASP A 476 -12.00 -16.79 13.00
N GLU A 477 -12.28 -17.56 11.95
CA GLU A 477 -12.05 -17.24 10.54
C GLU A 477 -10.60 -16.79 10.21
N LEU A 478 -9.61 -17.39 10.88
CA LEU A 478 -8.19 -17.10 10.62
C LEU A 478 -7.83 -17.34 9.15
N GLY A 479 -7.17 -16.39 8.51
CA GLY A 479 -6.85 -16.45 7.07
C GLY A 479 -7.97 -15.87 6.20
N ARG A 480 -8.92 -15.13 6.78
CA ARG A 480 -9.91 -14.35 6.01
C ARG A 480 -9.23 -13.32 5.10
N SER A 481 -8.12 -12.77 5.56
CA SER A 481 -7.14 -11.98 4.81
C SER A 481 -5.73 -12.37 5.25
N VAL A 482 -4.74 -12.24 4.35
CA VAL A 482 -3.32 -12.51 4.59
C VAL A 482 -2.48 -11.50 3.80
N ALA A 483 -1.31 -11.15 4.32
CA ALA A 483 -0.31 -10.34 3.64
C ALA A 483 1.10 -10.65 4.15
N GLY A 484 2.13 -10.45 3.32
CA GLY A 484 3.47 -10.14 3.83
C GLY A 484 3.48 -8.81 4.59
N ALA A 485 4.38 -8.67 5.56
CA ALA A 485 4.50 -7.50 6.43
C ALA A 485 5.88 -6.81 6.33
N GLY A 486 6.78 -7.30 5.48
CA GLY A 486 8.20 -6.93 5.51
C GLY A 486 8.91 -7.49 6.75
N ASP A 487 10.16 -7.08 6.99
CA ASP A 487 10.91 -7.43 8.21
C ASP A 487 10.43 -6.54 9.37
N ALA A 488 9.45 -7.01 10.14
CA ALA A 488 8.81 -6.25 11.21
C ALA A 488 9.59 -6.35 12.53
N ASP A 489 10.22 -7.49 12.83
CA ASP A 489 11.03 -7.65 14.05
C ASP A 489 12.52 -7.28 13.89
N GLY A 490 13.03 -7.18 12.66
CA GLY A 490 14.39 -6.74 12.32
C GLY A 490 15.42 -7.86 12.31
N ASP A 491 15.01 -9.09 12.01
CA ASP A 491 15.89 -10.26 11.92
C ASP A 491 16.44 -10.54 10.50
N GLY A 492 15.90 -9.84 9.50
CA GLY A 492 16.29 -9.93 8.09
C GLY A 492 15.42 -10.86 7.25
N CYS A 493 14.39 -11.51 7.82
CA CYS A 493 13.41 -12.30 7.09
C CYS A 493 12.08 -11.53 6.95
N GLY A 494 11.27 -11.88 5.96
CA GLY A 494 9.91 -11.35 5.81
C GLY A 494 8.94 -11.93 6.85
N ASP A 495 8.13 -11.08 7.47
CA ASP A 495 7.09 -11.47 8.43
C ASP A 495 5.70 -11.52 7.76
N VAL A 496 4.73 -12.16 8.42
CA VAL A 496 3.40 -12.38 7.85
C VAL A 496 2.25 -11.93 8.75
N LEU A 497 1.28 -11.24 8.15
CA LEU A 497 0.10 -10.70 8.79
C LEU A 497 -1.15 -11.49 8.39
N VAL A 498 -1.94 -11.88 9.38
CA VAL A 498 -3.12 -12.73 9.18
C VAL A 498 -4.35 -12.13 9.87
N GLY A 499 -5.42 -11.91 9.10
CA GLY A 499 -6.70 -11.43 9.59
C GLY A 499 -7.63 -12.56 10.06
N ALA A 500 -8.35 -12.30 11.16
CA ALA A 500 -9.29 -13.19 11.81
C ALA A 500 -10.47 -12.37 12.41
N PRO A 501 -11.40 -11.87 11.57
CA PRO A 501 -12.45 -10.95 12.02
C PRO A 501 -13.51 -11.62 12.92
N GLY A 502 -13.63 -12.95 12.88
CA GLY A 502 -14.54 -13.69 13.75
C GLY A 502 -14.01 -14.01 15.14
N MET A 503 -12.76 -13.62 15.46
CA MET A 503 -12.23 -13.80 16.82
C MET A 503 -12.94 -12.88 17.83
N ASP A 504 -13.10 -13.39 19.06
CA ASP A 504 -13.79 -12.69 20.16
C ASP A 504 -12.82 -12.17 21.26
N PRO A 505 -11.90 -11.22 20.99
CA PRO A 505 -10.91 -10.76 21.95
C PRO A 505 -11.53 -10.14 23.20
N GLY A 506 -11.21 -10.69 24.37
CA GLY A 506 -11.80 -10.29 25.65
C GLY A 506 -13.27 -10.72 25.81
N GLY A 507 -13.79 -11.58 24.93
CA GLY A 507 -15.20 -11.98 24.90
C GLY A 507 -16.12 -10.97 24.20
N ARG A 508 -15.57 -10.04 23.41
CA ARG A 508 -16.33 -9.11 22.57
C ARG A 508 -16.67 -9.80 21.25
N SER A 509 -17.95 -9.94 20.93
CA SER A 509 -18.38 -10.82 19.84
C SER A 509 -18.13 -10.19 18.47
N GLY A 510 -17.38 -10.87 17.60
CA GLY A 510 -17.05 -10.36 16.25
C GLY A 510 -16.26 -9.05 16.27
N ALA A 511 -15.50 -8.78 17.35
CA ALA A 511 -14.60 -7.63 17.37
C ALA A 511 -13.41 -7.83 16.41
N GLY A 512 -13.00 -9.09 16.21
CA GLY A 512 -11.94 -9.47 15.31
C GLY A 512 -10.53 -9.18 15.81
N SER A 513 -9.56 -9.80 15.16
CA SER A 513 -8.14 -9.55 15.38
C SER A 513 -7.33 -9.61 14.08
N ALA A 514 -6.22 -8.89 14.05
CA ALA A 514 -5.11 -9.11 13.12
C ALA A 514 -3.88 -9.62 13.90
N LEU A 515 -3.16 -10.59 13.35
CA LEU A 515 -2.05 -11.28 14.01
C LEU A 515 -0.81 -11.25 13.12
N LEU A 516 0.27 -10.67 13.65
CA LEU A 516 1.56 -10.55 12.99
C LEU A 516 2.50 -11.62 13.55
N TYR A 517 3.01 -12.47 12.66
CA TYR A 517 3.90 -13.59 12.99
C TYR A 517 5.28 -13.39 12.37
N SER A 518 6.32 -13.70 13.14
CA SER A 518 7.70 -13.78 12.65
C SER A 518 7.78 -14.85 11.58
N GLY A 519 8.37 -14.51 10.43
CA GLY A 519 8.66 -15.44 9.35
C GLY A 519 9.69 -16.47 9.75
N ALA A 520 10.83 -16.03 10.28
CA ALA A 520 11.94 -16.94 10.63
C ALA A 520 11.57 -17.95 11.73
N ALA A 521 10.71 -17.56 12.68
CA ALA A 521 10.39 -18.35 13.86
C ALA A 521 8.97 -18.95 13.89
N GLY A 522 8.05 -18.50 13.03
CA GLY A 522 6.63 -18.82 13.10
C GLY A 522 5.95 -18.35 14.40
N ALA A 523 6.58 -17.42 15.13
CA ALA A 523 6.17 -16.97 16.44
C ALA A 523 5.25 -15.75 16.35
N LEU A 524 4.22 -15.66 17.20
CA LEU A 524 3.38 -14.46 17.26
C LEU A 524 4.18 -13.29 17.82
N LEU A 525 4.37 -12.24 17.01
CA LEU A 525 4.99 -10.98 17.40
C LEU A 525 3.95 -10.07 18.06
N TRP A 526 2.88 -9.76 17.32
CA TRP A 526 1.85 -8.82 17.75
C TRP A 526 0.45 -9.35 17.46
N ARG A 527 -0.49 -8.95 18.31
CA ARG A 527 -1.92 -9.17 18.15
C ARG A 527 -2.65 -7.85 18.33
N PHE A 528 -3.36 -7.44 17.29
CA PHE A 528 -4.21 -6.27 17.27
C PHE A 528 -5.67 -6.73 17.41
N ASP A 529 -6.40 -6.15 18.34
CA ASP A 529 -7.78 -6.55 18.68
C ASP A 529 -8.76 -5.40 18.41
N GLY A 530 -9.94 -5.73 17.88
CA GLY A 530 -11.03 -4.76 17.72
C GLY A 530 -11.41 -4.09 19.05
N GLY A 531 -12.06 -2.93 18.98
CA GLY A 531 -12.48 -2.12 20.13
C GLY A 531 -13.79 -2.58 20.75
N ALA A 532 -14.79 -2.93 19.93
CA ALA A 532 -16.16 -3.24 20.32
C ALA A 532 -16.70 -4.50 19.61
N ASP A 533 -17.89 -4.95 20.04
CA ASP A 533 -18.61 -6.05 19.38
C ASP A 533 -18.96 -5.66 17.93
N GLY A 534 -18.65 -6.52 16.96
CA GLY A 534 -18.99 -6.33 15.55
C GLY A 534 -18.03 -5.44 14.75
N ASP A 535 -16.91 -4.98 15.31
CA ASP A 535 -15.93 -4.16 14.57
C ASP A 535 -15.36 -4.86 13.31
N ASP A 536 -15.34 -6.20 13.26
CA ASP A 536 -14.76 -7.03 12.19
C ASP A 536 -13.25 -6.73 11.92
N LEU A 537 -12.44 -6.41 12.93
CA LEU A 537 -11.02 -6.10 12.73
C LEU A 537 -10.26 -7.29 12.10
N GLY A 538 -9.48 -7.02 11.05
CA GLY A 538 -8.78 -8.05 10.28
C GLY A 538 -9.63 -8.61 9.14
N ARG A 539 -10.74 -7.94 8.78
CA ARG A 539 -11.54 -8.24 7.59
C ARG A 539 -10.72 -8.12 6.30
N SER A 540 -9.76 -7.20 6.29
CA SER A 540 -8.68 -6.99 5.33
C SER A 540 -7.45 -6.54 6.12
N VAL A 541 -6.25 -6.97 5.69
CA VAL A 541 -4.96 -6.62 6.28
C VAL A 541 -3.92 -6.46 5.18
N ALA A 542 -2.91 -5.61 5.40
CA ALA A 542 -1.78 -5.41 4.49
C ALA A 542 -0.56 -4.85 5.24
N ALA A 543 0.62 -4.94 4.62
CA ALA A 543 1.70 -4.00 4.91
C ALA A 543 1.23 -2.57 4.59
N ALA A 544 1.68 -1.60 5.39
CA ALA A 544 1.44 -0.18 5.20
C ALA A 544 2.69 0.57 4.70
N GLY A 545 3.87 -0.08 4.75
CA GLY A 545 5.15 0.59 4.50
C GLY A 545 5.69 1.31 5.75
N ASP A 546 6.83 1.99 5.66
CA ASP A 546 7.40 2.76 6.78
C ASP A 546 6.68 4.11 6.93
N VAL A 547 5.56 4.06 7.66
CA VAL A 547 4.60 5.15 7.83
C VAL A 547 5.11 6.23 8.79
N ASP A 548 5.86 5.85 9.84
CA ASP A 548 6.39 6.78 10.85
C ASP A 548 7.88 7.13 10.70
N ARG A 549 8.57 6.52 9.73
CA ARG A 549 9.99 6.68 9.38
C ARG A 549 10.95 6.19 10.47
N ASP A 550 10.62 5.08 11.14
CA ASP A 550 11.54 4.43 12.09
C ASP A 550 12.52 3.43 11.44
N GLY A 551 12.31 3.13 10.16
CA GLY A 551 13.12 2.19 9.36
C GLY A 551 12.57 0.77 9.30
N ARG A 552 11.30 0.55 9.68
CA ARG A 552 10.60 -0.74 9.61
C ARG A 552 9.26 -0.58 8.89
N GLY A 553 8.83 -1.63 8.19
CA GLY A 553 7.51 -1.66 7.57
C GLY A 553 6.41 -1.80 8.62
N ASP A 554 5.41 -0.93 8.57
CA ASP A 554 4.22 -0.95 9.42
C ASP A 554 3.09 -1.77 8.79
N VAL A 555 1.99 -1.94 9.53
CA VAL A 555 0.85 -2.75 9.10
C VAL A 555 -0.48 -2.03 9.25
N VAL A 556 -1.40 -2.27 8.30
CA VAL A 556 -2.77 -1.73 8.32
C VAL A 556 -3.78 -2.86 8.42
N ALA A 557 -4.81 -2.67 9.25
CA ALA A 557 -5.94 -3.58 9.41
C ALA A 557 -7.27 -2.83 9.29
N GLY A 558 -8.19 -3.41 8.52
CA GLY A 558 -9.54 -2.90 8.32
C GLY A 558 -10.54 -3.45 9.34
N ALA A 559 -11.40 -2.58 9.85
CA ALA A 559 -12.51 -2.86 10.76
C ALA A 559 -13.81 -2.20 10.23
N PRO A 560 -14.42 -2.73 9.15
CA PRO A 560 -15.53 -2.09 8.45
C PRO A 560 -16.85 -2.09 9.22
N GLY A 561 -16.97 -2.89 10.29
CA GLY A 561 -18.13 -2.89 11.18
C GLY A 561 -18.01 -1.88 12.33
N ALA A 562 -16.88 -1.19 12.46
CA ALA A 562 -16.66 -0.25 13.56
C ALA A 562 -17.63 0.95 13.52
N ASP A 563 -17.95 1.46 14.71
CA ASP A 563 -18.88 2.59 14.95
C ASP A 563 -18.16 3.89 15.38
N PRO A 564 -17.25 4.48 14.56
CA PRO A 564 -16.46 5.63 14.96
C PRO A 564 -17.33 6.83 15.34
N ALA A 565 -17.13 7.31 16.57
CA ALA A 565 -17.97 8.32 17.22
C ALA A 565 -19.50 8.06 17.15
N GLY A 566 -19.91 6.77 17.12
CA GLY A 566 -21.31 6.34 17.07
C GLY A 566 -21.95 6.40 15.68
N ARG A 567 -21.16 6.48 14.61
CA ARG A 567 -21.65 6.33 13.23
C ARG A 567 -21.73 4.83 12.87
N GLY A 568 -22.93 4.25 13.01
CA GLY A 568 -23.21 2.84 12.76
C GLY A 568 -22.63 2.31 11.44
N ASP A 569 -21.83 1.23 11.46
CA ASP A 569 -21.21 0.62 10.28
C ASP A 569 -20.39 1.61 9.41
N ALA A 570 -19.90 2.73 9.96
CA ALA A 570 -19.07 3.65 9.17
C ALA A 570 -17.70 3.04 8.85
N GLY A 571 -17.19 2.18 9.73
CA GLY A 571 -15.93 1.46 9.58
C GLY A 571 -14.70 2.33 9.85
N SER A 572 -13.58 1.67 10.16
CA SER A 572 -12.28 2.31 10.32
C SER A 572 -11.15 1.48 9.67
N ALA A 573 -10.08 2.15 9.26
CA ALA A 573 -8.79 1.54 8.93
C ALA A 573 -7.76 1.97 9.99
N LEU A 574 -7.03 1.00 10.55
CA LEU A 574 -6.13 1.20 11.69
C LEU A 574 -4.70 0.82 11.29
N VAL A 575 -3.76 1.76 11.47
CA VAL A 575 -2.33 1.57 11.15
C VAL A 575 -1.56 1.37 12.46
N TYR A 576 -0.72 0.34 12.53
CA TYR A 576 0.05 -0.03 13.70
C TYR A 576 1.53 -0.10 13.39
N SER A 577 2.35 0.51 14.25
CA SER A 577 3.80 0.37 14.21
C SER A 577 4.20 -1.08 14.45
N SER A 578 4.99 -1.66 13.55
CA SER A 578 5.45 -3.04 13.69
C SER A 578 6.58 -3.18 14.73
N ALA A 579 7.38 -2.14 14.93
CA ALA A 579 8.43 -2.08 15.93
C ALA A 579 7.92 -2.14 17.38
N GLY A 580 6.77 -1.49 17.64
CA GLY A 580 6.20 -1.31 18.98
C GLY A 580 4.82 -1.93 19.23
N GLY A 581 4.15 -2.42 18.18
CA GLY A 581 2.75 -2.86 18.24
C GLY A 581 1.75 -1.73 18.56
N THR A 582 2.15 -0.47 18.39
CA THR A 582 1.37 0.72 18.80
C THR A 582 0.56 1.29 17.64
N LEU A 583 -0.71 1.64 17.90
CA LEU A 583 -1.55 2.34 16.92
C LEU A 583 -0.93 3.71 16.58
N LEU A 584 -0.65 3.93 15.29
CA LEU A 584 -0.18 5.18 14.71
C LEU A 584 -1.37 6.03 14.26
N TRP A 585 -2.23 5.47 13.39
CA TRP A 585 -3.34 6.18 12.77
C TRP A 585 -4.67 5.40 12.87
N SER A 586 -5.76 6.17 12.90
CA SER A 586 -7.14 5.68 12.79
C SER A 586 -7.87 6.54 11.78
N PHE A 587 -8.22 5.95 10.64
CA PHE A 587 -8.98 6.60 9.58
C PHE A 587 -10.42 6.11 9.68
N ASP A 588 -11.36 7.03 9.92
CA ASP A 588 -12.77 6.70 10.19
C ASP A 588 -13.68 7.04 9.01
N GLY A 589 -14.68 6.19 8.74
CA GLY A 589 -15.72 6.44 7.74
C GLY A 589 -16.53 7.71 8.04
N GLY A 590 -16.93 8.42 6.98
CA GLY A 590 -17.55 9.75 7.07
C GLY A 590 -19.03 9.70 7.46
N ALA A 591 -19.75 8.70 6.98
CA ALA A 591 -21.18 8.50 7.20
C ALA A 591 -21.50 7.07 7.66
N PRO A 592 -22.64 6.85 8.35
CA PRO A 592 -23.09 5.51 8.73
C PRO A 592 -23.27 4.60 7.51
N GLY A 593 -22.75 3.38 7.58
CA GLY A 593 -22.81 2.40 6.51
C GLY A 593 -21.79 2.55 5.38
N ASP A 594 -20.86 3.53 5.46
CA ASP A 594 -19.78 3.67 4.47
C ASP A 594 -18.86 2.42 4.41
N ARG A 595 -18.65 1.78 5.57
CA ARG A 595 -17.79 0.59 5.75
C ARG A 595 -16.36 0.80 5.24
N LEU A 596 -15.75 1.91 5.64
CA LEU A 596 -14.33 2.18 5.40
C LEU A 596 -13.46 1.09 6.04
N GLY A 597 -12.39 0.68 5.38
CA GLY A 597 -11.56 -0.44 5.81
C GLY A 597 -12.11 -1.81 5.41
N PHE A 598 -13.05 -1.88 4.45
CA PHE A 598 -13.46 -3.15 3.87
C PHE A 598 -12.33 -3.82 3.08
N SER A 599 -11.51 -3.00 2.42
CA SER A 599 -10.21 -3.33 1.82
C SER A 599 -9.21 -2.26 2.27
N VAL A 600 -7.99 -2.65 2.62
CA VAL A 600 -6.90 -1.74 2.99
C VAL A 600 -5.60 -2.18 2.31
N SER A 601 -4.70 -1.22 2.06
CA SER A 601 -3.36 -1.48 1.56
C SER A 601 -2.43 -0.30 1.90
N GLY A 602 -1.12 -0.54 1.96
CA GLY A 602 -0.14 0.53 1.74
C GLY A 602 -0.30 1.09 0.32
N ALA A 603 0.00 2.37 0.16
CA ALA A 603 -0.07 3.09 -1.10
C ALA A 603 1.32 3.42 -1.67
N GLY A 604 2.39 3.33 -0.87
CA GLY A 604 3.71 3.89 -1.20
C GLY A 604 3.79 5.39 -0.92
N ASP A 605 4.88 6.06 -1.27
CA ASP A 605 5.10 7.50 -1.05
C ASP A 605 4.42 8.32 -2.15
N VAL A 606 3.08 8.37 -2.15
CA VAL A 606 2.29 8.92 -3.25
C VAL A 606 2.32 10.45 -3.30
N ASP A 607 2.73 11.14 -2.22
CA ASP A 607 2.94 12.59 -2.20
C ASP A 607 4.41 13.05 -2.11
N GLY A 608 5.36 12.10 -2.12
CA GLY A 608 6.79 12.36 -2.20
C GLY A 608 7.38 13.07 -0.99
N ASP A 609 6.76 12.93 0.18
CA ASP A 609 7.28 13.48 1.44
C ASP A 609 8.28 12.53 2.12
N GLY A 610 8.32 11.26 1.70
CA GLY A 610 9.29 10.24 2.11
C GLY A 610 8.79 9.32 3.22
N ALA A 611 7.48 9.19 3.41
CA ALA A 611 6.86 8.15 4.23
C ALA A 611 5.82 7.41 3.39
N ASP A 612 5.63 6.13 3.66
CA ASP A 612 4.63 5.37 2.91
C ASP A 612 3.20 5.74 3.35
N ASP A 613 2.31 5.93 2.38
CA ASP A 613 0.92 6.30 2.57
C ASP A 613 -0.01 5.08 2.63
N VAL A 614 -1.29 5.30 2.95
CA VAL A 614 -2.26 4.21 3.16
C VAL A 614 -3.56 4.44 2.38
N ILE A 615 -4.01 3.44 1.63
CA ILE A 615 -5.30 3.45 0.92
C ILE A 615 -6.34 2.56 1.62
N ALA A 616 -7.57 3.07 1.77
CA ALA A 616 -8.70 2.34 2.34
C ALA A 616 -9.97 2.46 1.49
N GLY A 617 -10.60 1.31 1.23
CA GLY A 617 -11.85 1.18 0.48
C GLY A 617 -13.10 1.22 1.38
N ALA A 618 -14.13 1.92 0.89
CA ALA A 618 -15.44 2.10 1.49
C ALA A 618 -16.54 1.75 0.46
N HIS A 619 -16.56 0.49 0.01
CA HIS A 619 -17.43 -0.01 -1.07
C HIS A 619 -18.94 0.27 -0.91
N ALA A 620 -19.41 0.49 0.32
CA ALA A 620 -20.81 0.73 0.63
C ALA A 620 -21.20 2.22 0.67
N ALA A 621 -20.20 3.12 0.63
CA ALA A 621 -20.40 4.56 0.66
C ALA A 621 -21.34 5.07 -0.44
N ALA A 622 -22.05 6.15 -0.12
CA ALA A 622 -23.07 6.74 -0.97
C ALA A 622 -22.72 8.20 -1.39
N PRO A 623 -21.61 8.43 -2.11
CA PRO A 623 -21.22 9.77 -2.54
C PRO A 623 -22.32 10.42 -3.38
N GLY A 624 -22.63 11.69 -3.09
CA GLY A 624 -23.74 12.42 -3.72
C GLY A 624 -25.14 11.81 -3.50
N GLY A 625 -25.28 10.80 -2.64
CA GLY A 625 -26.50 10.00 -2.47
C GLY A 625 -26.62 8.78 -3.41
N ALA A 626 -25.60 8.47 -4.21
CA ALA A 626 -25.56 7.29 -5.06
C ALA A 626 -25.26 6.03 -4.22
N ILE A 627 -26.31 5.36 -3.74
CA ILE A 627 -26.20 4.23 -2.81
C ILE A 627 -25.23 3.15 -3.32
N SER A 628 -24.24 2.80 -2.49
CA SER A 628 -23.22 1.79 -2.81
C SER A 628 -22.52 2.02 -4.16
N ALA A 629 -22.40 3.27 -4.61
CA ALA A 629 -21.43 3.61 -5.65
C ALA A 629 -20.00 3.36 -5.14
N GLY A 630 -19.79 3.52 -3.83
CA GLY A 630 -18.54 3.25 -3.15
C GLY A 630 -17.55 4.42 -3.22
N SER A 631 -16.53 4.37 -2.36
CA SER A 631 -15.44 5.34 -2.31
C SER A 631 -14.12 4.64 -1.97
N ALA A 632 -13.00 5.25 -2.33
CA ALA A 632 -11.68 4.89 -1.82
C ALA A 632 -10.93 6.16 -1.40
N CYS A 633 -10.15 6.09 -0.33
CA CYS A 633 -9.46 7.23 0.26
C CYS A 633 -7.99 6.90 0.48
N VAL A 634 -7.09 7.82 0.10
CA VAL A 634 -5.65 7.73 0.40
C VAL A 634 -5.31 8.72 1.51
N TYR A 635 -4.52 8.28 2.48
CA TYR A 635 -4.16 9.02 3.68
C TYR A 635 -2.63 9.08 3.82
N SER A 636 -2.13 10.28 4.12
CA SER A 636 -0.72 10.55 4.33
C SER A 636 -0.19 9.76 5.53
N GLY A 637 0.86 8.97 5.36
CA GLY A 637 1.52 8.24 6.42
C GLY A 637 2.18 9.17 7.43
N ALA A 638 2.90 10.18 6.94
CA ALA A 638 3.59 11.15 7.80
C ALA A 638 2.66 12.03 8.66
N THR A 639 1.42 12.26 8.23
CA THR A 639 0.54 13.28 8.84
C THR A 639 -0.86 12.82 9.23
N GLY A 640 -1.29 11.65 8.76
CA GLY A 640 -2.66 11.14 8.91
C GLY A 640 -3.72 11.95 8.16
N ALA A 641 -3.33 12.88 7.28
CA ALA A 641 -4.26 13.70 6.51
C ALA A 641 -4.83 12.92 5.31
N LEU A 642 -6.10 13.15 4.98
CA LEU A 642 -6.69 12.65 3.72
C LEU A 642 -6.02 13.35 2.53
N LEU A 643 -5.25 12.62 1.73
CA LEU A 643 -4.65 13.08 0.49
C LEU A 643 -5.70 13.15 -0.62
N TRP A 644 -6.23 11.99 -1.01
CA TRP A 644 -7.15 11.85 -2.14
C TRP A 644 -8.41 11.08 -1.76
N ARG A 645 -9.49 11.34 -2.48
CA ARG A 645 -10.74 10.61 -2.40
C ARG A 645 -11.27 10.34 -3.80
N PHE A 646 -11.49 9.07 -4.09
CA PHE A 646 -12.16 8.57 -5.28
C PHE A 646 -13.60 8.21 -4.91
N ASP A 647 -14.57 8.67 -5.71
CA ASP A 647 -15.99 8.39 -5.51
C ASP A 647 -16.55 7.66 -6.74
N GLY A 648 -17.33 6.61 -6.51
CA GLY A 648 -18.01 5.85 -7.57
C GLY A 648 -19.06 6.69 -8.31
N GLY A 649 -19.21 6.44 -9.61
CA GLY A 649 -20.05 7.24 -10.50
C GLY A 649 -21.53 6.86 -10.48
N ALA A 650 -21.85 5.56 -10.44
CA ALA A 650 -23.22 5.05 -10.48
C ALA A 650 -23.57 4.21 -9.23
N PRO A 651 -24.85 4.21 -8.80
CA PRO A 651 -25.28 3.42 -7.66
C PRO A 651 -25.06 1.91 -7.90
N GLY A 652 -24.32 1.26 -7.02
CA GLY A 652 -24.03 -0.16 -7.08
C GLY A 652 -22.72 -0.55 -7.79
N ASP A 653 -21.91 0.42 -8.27
CA ASP A 653 -20.59 0.15 -8.88
C ASP A 653 -19.60 -0.55 -7.92
N LEU A 654 -19.76 -0.31 -6.61
CA LEU A 654 -18.89 -0.80 -5.52
C LEU A 654 -17.41 -0.37 -5.67
N LEU A 655 -17.14 0.88 -6.04
CA LEU A 655 -15.79 1.43 -6.06
C LEU A 655 -15.14 1.35 -4.67
N GLY A 656 -13.89 0.89 -4.60
CA GLY A 656 -13.23 0.61 -3.32
C GLY A 656 -13.66 -0.71 -2.68
N TRP A 657 -14.22 -1.64 -3.47
CA TRP A 657 -14.38 -3.04 -3.08
C TRP A 657 -13.02 -3.73 -2.88
N SER A 658 -12.07 -3.42 -3.74
CA SER A 658 -10.65 -3.76 -3.61
C SER A 658 -9.81 -2.51 -3.86
N VAL A 659 -8.71 -2.37 -3.12
CA VAL A 659 -7.72 -1.30 -3.26
C VAL A 659 -6.33 -1.88 -3.03
N ALA A 660 -5.32 -1.37 -3.73
CA ALA A 660 -3.92 -1.66 -3.49
C ALA A 660 -3.03 -0.46 -3.88
N GLY A 661 -1.84 -0.36 -3.30
CA GLY A 661 -0.72 0.31 -3.97
C GLY A 661 -0.41 -0.40 -5.29
N ALA A 662 -0.03 0.39 -6.30
CA ALA A 662 0.40 -0.08 -7.61
C ALA A 662 1.93 0.01 -7.78
N GLY A 663 2.63 0.79 -6.94
CA GLY A 663 4.02 1.19 -7.18
C GLY A 663 4.10 2.31 -8.21
N ASP A 664 5.30 2.76 -8.57
CA ASP A 664 5.53 3.65 -9.73
C ASP A 664 5.17 2.95 -11.05
N ALA A 665 3.90 3.05 -11.47
CA ALA A 665 3.40 2.28 -12.60
C ALA A 665 3.60 3.02 -13.93
N ASP A 666 3.73 4.34 -13.97
CA ASP A 666 4.00 5.09 -15.20
C ASP A 666 5.45 5.60 -15.37
N GLY A 667 6.30 5.37 -14.37
CA GLY A 667 7.71 5.76 -14.39
C GLY A 667 7.94 7.24 -14.11
N ASP A 668 6.94 7.98 -13.61
CA ASP A 668 7.13 9.35 -13.13
C ASP A 668 7.91 9.39 -11.81
N GLY A 669 7.88 8.28 -11.05
CA GLY A 669 8.59 8.01 -9.80
C GLY A 669 7.95 8.56 -8.53
N PHE A 670 6.62 8.68 -8.51
CA PHE A 670 5.80 8.63 -7.30
C PHE A 670 5.02 7.31 -7.31
N ASP A 671 4.59 6.81 -6.15
CA ASP A 671 3.80 5.57 -6.13
C ASP A 671 2.34 5.82 -6.54
N ASP A 672 1.81 4.93 -7.39
CA ASP A 672 0.41 4.92 -7.81
C ASP A 672 -0.48 4.09 -6.89
N VAL A 673 -1.80 4.27 -7.01
CA VAL A 673 -2.81 3.39 -6.40
C VAL A 673 -3.79 2.82 -7.42
N VAL A 674 -4.19 1.56 -7.23
CA VAL A 674 -5.21 0.88 -8.04
C VAL A 674 -6.48 0.62 -7.23
N VAL A 675 -7.63 0.95 -7.83
CA VAL A 675 -8.96 0.83 -7.19
C VAL A 675 -9.90 0.00 -8.07
N GLY A 676 -10.49 -1.06 -7.48
CA GLY A 676 -11.48 -1.92 -8.13
C GLY A 676 -12.93 -1.46 -7.90
N ALA A 677 -13.73 -1.58 -8.96
CA ALA A 677 -15.18 -1.37 -8.99
C ALA A 677 -15.84 -2.56 -9.73
N PRO A 678 -15.97 -3.73 -9.08
CA PRO A 678 -16.36 -5.00 -9.74
C PRO A 678 -17.75 -4.99 -10.36
N ARG A 679 -18.61 -4.03 -10.00
CA ARG A 679 -19.97 -3.93 -10.53
C ARG A 679 -20.21 -2.73 -11.43
N ALA A 680 -19.15 -2.03 -11.82
CA ALA A 680 -19.23 -1.05 -12.89
C ALA A 680 -19.78 -1.70 -14.19
N ASP A 681 -20.52 -0.89 -14.96
CA ASP A 681 -21.15 -1.28 -16.23
C ASP A 681 -20.44 -0.68 -17.47
N PRO A 682 -19.12 -0.91 -17.68
CA PRO A 682 -18.37 -0.23 -18.75
C PRO A 682 -18.92 -0.59 -20.13
N GLY A 683 -19.28 0.42 -20.92
CA GLY A 683 -19.93 0.22 -22.21
C GLY A 683 -21.32 -0.44 -22.11
N ALA A 684 -22.03 -0.25 -21.00
CA ALA A 684 -23.33 -0.84 -20.68
C ALA A 684 -23.33 -2.39 -20.57
N ARG A 685 -22.18 -2.99 -20.24
CA ARG A 685 -22.06 -4.43 -19.95
C ARG A 685 -22.27 -4.66 -18.45
N ALA A 686 -23.47 -5.13 -18.09
CA ALA A 686 -23.92 -5.29 -16.71
C ALA A 686 -22.92 -6.09 -15.84
N ASN A 687 -22.43 -5.51 -14.75
CA ASN A 687 -21.42 -6.06 -13.83
C ASN A 687 -20.20 -6.68 -14.55
N ALA A 688 -19.74 -6.08 -15.65
CA ALA A 688 -18.47 -6.49 -16.25
C ALA A 688 -17.28 -6.10 -15.35
N GLY A 689 -17.45 -5.05 -14.54
CA GLY A 689 -16.47 -4.56 -13.60
C GLY A 689 -15.38 -3.70 -14.26
N ALA A 690 -14.68 -2.92 -13.45
CA ALA A 690 -13.56 -2.10 -13.89
C ALA A 690 -12.52 -1.92 -12.77
N ALA A 691 -11.31 -1.55 -13.16
CA ALA A 691 -10.28 -1.02 -12.27
C ALA A 691 -9.68 0.26 -12.88
N ALA A 692 -9.18 1.16 -12.02
CA ALA A 692 -8.47 2.36 -12.43
C ALA A 692 -7.19 2.53 -11.58
N VAL A 693 -6.12 2.97 -12.24
CA VAL A 693 -4.85 3.36 -11.64
C VAL A 693 -4.83 4.88 -11.57
N MET A 694 -4.42 5.41 -10.42
CA MET A 694 -4.49 6.82 -10.10
C MET A 694 -3.13 7.27 -9.53
N GLY A 695 -2.58 8.31 -10.12
CA GLY A 695 -1.23 8.83 -9.85
C GLY A 695 -1.19 10.34 -9.66
N LEU A 696 0.01 10.86 -9.38
CA LEU A 696 0.24 12.27 -9.06
C LEU A 696 1.12 12.98 -10.11
N ASP A 697 0.51 13.65 -11.10
CA ASP A 697 1.24 14.58 -11.98
C ASP A 697 1.80 15.76 -11.15
N PRO A 698 3.11 15.86 -10.91
CA PRO A 698 3.66 16.83 -9.98
C PRO A 698 3.79 18.20 -10.64
N PHE A 699 3.42 19.29 -9.95
CA PHE A 699 3.52 20.65 -10.52
C PHE A 699 4.96 21.09 -10.88
N LEU A 700 5.97 20.30 -10.50
CA LEU A 700 7.34 20.37 -11.01
C LEU A 700 7.81 18.96 -11.37
N THR A 701 8.06 18.71 -12.65
CA THR A 701 8.77 17.53 -13.16
C THR A 701 10.21 17.92 -13.53
N ALA A 702 11.14 16.97 -13.41
CA ALA A 702 12.52 17.13 -13.88
C ALA A 702 12.82 16.09 -14.96
N ASN A 703 13.52 16.49 -16.02
CA ASN A 703 13.91 15.58 -17.13
C ASN A 703 14.87 14.45 -16.71
N THR A 704 15.39 14.48 -15.49
CA THR A 704 16.18 13.42 -14.88
C THR A 704 16.15 13.55 -13.35
N ARG A 705 16.23 12.41 -12.67
CA ARG A 705 16.37 12.28 -11.21
C ARG A 705 17.83 12.07 -10.77
N GLU A 706 18.78 11.98 -11.71
CA GLU A 706 20.20 11.73 -11.43
C GLU A 706 21.15 12.66 -12.21
N ILE A 707 22.24 13.06 -11.57
CA ILE A 707 23.33 13.83 -12.21
C ILE A 707 24.68 13.26 -11.77
N SER A 708 25.55 12.92 -12.72
CA SER A 708 26.92 12.49 -12.41
C SER A 708 27.75 13.63 -11.83
N ALA A 709 28.36 13.40 -10.67
CA ALA A 709 29.29 14.30 -10.02
C ALA A 709 30.57 14.49 -10.87
N ALA A 710 31.03 13.44 -11.55
CA ALA A 710 32.16 13.50 -12.45
C ALA A 710 31.87 14.35 -13.70
N LEU A 711 30.74 14.12 -14.40
CA LEU A 711 30.45 14.75 -15.69
C LEU A 711 29.67 16.08 -15.58
N GLY A 712 28.91 16.27 -14.51
CA GLY A 712 27.87 17.29 -14.43
C GLY A 712 26.67 16.90 -15.30
N GLY A 713 25.84 17.89 -15.63
CA GLY A 713 24.68 17.67 -16.49
C GLY A 713 23.70 18.84 -16.47
N ARG A 714 22.63 18.72 -17.27
CA ARG A 714 21.62 19.77 -17.43
C ARG A 714 20.26 19.22 -17.03
N VAL A 715 19.74 19.74 -15.92
CA VAL A 715 18.38 19.45 -15.46
C VAL A 715 17.46 20.54 -16.02
N GLU A 716 16.47 20.13 -16.81
CA GLU A 716 15.35 20.95 -17.22
C GLU A 716 14.16 20.58 -16.34
N CYS A 717 13.68 21.54 -15.53
CA CYS A 717 12.46 21.39 -14.77
C CYS A 717 11.30 22.01 -15.55
N GLN A 718 10.25 21.24 -15.81
CA GLN A 718 8.98 21.80 -16.29
C GLN A 718 8.07 22.08 -15.10
N LEU A 719 7.38 23.21 -15.15
CA LEU A 719 6.39 23.62 -14.15
C LEU A 719 5.03 23.65 -14.84
N ASP A 720 4.05 22.94 -14.28
CA ASP A 720 2.67 22.88 -14.78
C ASP A 720 1.68 23.08 -13.61
N PHE A 721 1.55 24.33 -13.15
CA PHE A 721 0.55 24.67 -12.13
C PHE A 721 -0.84 24.76 -12.77
N PRO A 722 -1.94 24.62 -12.00
CA PRO A 722 -3.30 24.82 -12.51
C PRO A 722 -3.48 26.19 -13.19
N ASP A 723 -4.41 26.29 -14.15
CA ASP A 723 -4.76 27.54 -14.87
C ASP A 723 -5.05 28.72 -13.92
N GLU A 724 -5.50 28.43 -12.70
CA GLU A 724 -5.71 29.42 -11.63
C GLU A 724 -4.44 30.19 -11.28
N ALA A 725 -3.26 29.55 -11.43
CA ALA A 725 -1.92 30.09 -11.27
C ALA A 725 -1.37 30.79 -12.52
N ALA A 726 -2.14 30.91 -13.61
CA ALA A 726 -1.72 31.68 -14.77
C ALA A 726 -1.33 33.12 -14.37
N SER A 727 -0.21 33.61 -14.89
CA SER A 727 0.39 34.90 -14.49
C SER A 727 0.76 35.07 -13.00
N ALA A 728 0.73 34.01 -12.18
CA ALA A 728 1.31 34.05 -10.83
C ALA A 728 2.84 34.12 -10.91
N ARG A 729 3.47 34.70 -9.88
CA ARG A 729 4.94 34.63 -9.75
C ARG A 729 5.32 33.24 -9.28
N TYR A 730 6.41 32.68 -9.77
CA TYR A 730 6.93 31.41 -9.26
C TYR A 730 8.39 31.52 -8.82
N ARG A 731 8.80 30.59 -7.94
CA ARG A 731 10.19 30.30 -7.64
C ARG A 731 10.38 28.79 -7.55
N VAL A 732 11.41 28.26 -8.20
CA VAL A 732 11.99 26.97 -7.86
C VAL A 732 12.87 27.17 -6.63
N LEU A 733 12.80 26.23 -5.71
CA LEU A 733 13.50 26.19 -4.43
C LEU A 733 14.30 24.89 -4.36
N ALA A 734 15.34 24.86 -3.52
CA ALA A 734 16.23 23.71 -3.38
C ALA A 734 16.63 23.49 -1.92
N SER A 735 16.74 22.25 -1.48
CA SER A 735 17.18 21.87 -0.12
C SER A 735 17.92 20.54 -0.11
N TRP A 736 18.76 20.31 0.90
CA TRP A 736 19.43 19.02 1.14
C TRP A 736 18.61 18.02 1.98
N GLY A 737 17.29 18.23 2.09
CA GLY A 737 16.38 17.29 2.74
C GLY A 737 14.91 17.69 2.54
N THR A 738 14.01 16.80 2.93
CA THR A 738 12.55 16.93 2.80
C THR A 738 11.88 17.43 4.09
N GLY A 739 10.56 17.59 4.03
CA GLY A 739 9.68 17.84 5.17
C GLY A 739 8.81 19.07 4.97
N PRO A 740 7.60 19.12 5.56
CA PRO A 740 6.67 20.22 5.32
C PRO A 740 7.04 21.48 6.11
N ILE A 741 7.50 22.53 5.42
CA ILE A 741 7.50 23.90 5.95
C ILE A 741 6.17 24.56 5.64
N ALA A 742 5.43 24.95 6.67
CA ALA A 742 4.24 25.77 6.52
C ALA A 742 4.59 27.22 6.11
N ALA A 743 4.12 27.62 4.91
CA ALA A 743 4.19 28.97 4.39
C ALA A 743 2.77 29.48 4.09
N GLY A 744 2.19 30.25 5.00
CA GLY A 744 0.81 30.74 4.85
C GLY A 744 -0.22 29.61 4.97
N ARG A 745 -0.85 29.23 3.85
CA ARG A 745 -1.74 28.04 3.74
C ARG A 745 -1.18 26.98 2.79
N VAL A 746 0.13 26.95 2.57
CA VAL A 746 0.80 26.01 1.68
C VAL A 746 1.88 25.28 2.48
N LEU A 747 2.00 23.98 2.30
CA LEU A 747 3.16 23.23 2.76
C LEU A 747 4.20 23.20 1.61
N ILE A 748 5.44 23.55 1.93
CA ILE A 748 6.59 23.42 1.01
C ILE A 748 7.36 22.17 1.47
N PRO A 749 7.56 21.14 0.63
CA PRO A 749 8.09 19.83 1.04
C PRO A 749 9.63 19.79 1.19
N LEU A 750 10.25 20.91 1.56
CA LEU A 750 11.70 21.05 1.65
C LEU A 750 12.13 21.35 3.09
N ALA A 751 13.19 20.69 3.57
CA ALA A 751 13.79 20.96 4.87
C ALA A 751 14.28 22.42 4.96
N ARG A 752 14.19 23.02 6.15
CA ARG A 752 14.65 24.39 6.39
C ARG A 752 16.16 24.46 6.62
N ASP A 753 16.91 24.48 5.54
CA ASP A 753 18.37 24.53 5.58
C ASP A 753 18.95 25.88 5.06
N ARG A 754 20.27 25.92 4.84
CA ARG A 754 20.96 27.09 4.27
C ARG A 754 20.79 27.21 2.76
N LEU A 755 20.44 26.14 2.05
CA LEU A 755 20.24 26.16 0.62
C LEU A 755 18.87 26.72 0.27
N LEU A 756 17.82 26.32 0.97
CA LEU A 756 16.46 26.85 0.82
C LEU A 756 16.43 28.38 0.97
N LEU A 757 17.08 28.89 2.02
CA LEU A 757 17.22 30.33 2.27
C LEU A 757 18.03 31.06 1.19
N ARG A 758 18.87 30.35 0.43
CA ARG A 758 19.60 30.90 -0.73
C ARG A 758 18.79 30.80 -2.01
N SER A 759 18.10 29.68 -2.28
CA SER A 759 17.27 29.51 -3.48
C SER A 759 16.07 30.47 -3.49
N LEU A 760 15.54 30.82 -2.31
CA LEU A 760 14.57 31.92 -2.13
C LEU A 760 15.08 33.27 -2.68
N LEU A 761 16.39 33.51 -2.61
CA LEU A 761 17.08 34.67 -3.19
C LEU A 761 17.57 34.43 -4.64
N GLY A 762 17.15 33.34 -5.28
CA GLY A 762 17.64 32.91 -6.60
C GLY A 762 19.08 32.40 -6.61
N ARG A 763 19.67 32.09 -5.43
CA ARG A 763 21.08 31.69 -5.29
C ARG A 763 21.20 30.18 -5.07
N TYR A 764 21.84 29.52 -6.02
CA TYR A 764 22.09 28.08 -6.00
C TYR A 764 23.53 27.76 -5.54
N PRO A 765 23.93 26.48 -5.38
CA PRO A 765 25.31 26.15 -5.07
C PRO A 765 26.28 26.70 -6.14
N PRO A 766 27.54 27.04 -5.82
CA PRO A 766 28.45 27.71 -6.77
C PRO A 766 28.77 26.92 -8.06
N PHE A 767 28.50 25.62 -8.05
CA PHE A 767 28.67 24.69 -9.17
C PHE A 767 27.38 24.48 -9.99
N VAL A 768 26.28 25.17 -9.66
CA VAL A 768 25.02 25.14 -10.39
C VAL A 768 24.76 26.52 -10.99
N SER A 769 24.75 26.60 -12.32
CA SER A 769 24.21 27.76 -13.03
C SER A 769 22.70 27.57 -13.17
N ALA A 770 21.92 28.57 -12.77
CA ALA A 770 20.46 28.49 -12.71
C ALA A 770 19.82 29.56 -13.59
N ALA A 771 18.92 29.15 -14.49
CA ALA A 771 18.14 30.03 -15.36
C ALA A 771 16.66 29.67 -15.27
N GLY A 772 15.76 30.66 -15.38
CA GLY A 772 14.31 30.40 -15.29
C GLY A 772 13.84 29.87 -13.92
N THR A 773 14.67 29.86 -12.87
CA THR A 773 14.28 29.39 -11.53
C THR A 773 13.35 30.34 -10.77
N HIS A 774 12.99 31.47 -11.37
CA HIS A 774 11.97 32.39 -10.89
C HIS A 774 11.44 33.22 -12.06
N GLY A 775 10.18 33.63 -11.97
CA GLY A 775 9.56 34.40 -13.04
C GLY A 775 8.06 34.58 -12.83
N VAL A 776 7.34 34.65 -13.94
CA VAL A 776 5.88 34.68 -14.01
C VAL A 776 5.44 33.50 -14.87
N LEU A 777 4.47 32.73 -14.39
CA LEU A 777 3.88 31.61 -15.14
C LEU A 777 3.11 32.14 -16.35
N ASP A 778 3.04 31.35 -17.41
CA ASP A 778 2.34 31.75 -18.63
C ASP A 778 0.80 31.74 -18.48
N ALA A 779 0.08 31.88 -19.59
CA ALA A 779 -1.38 31.91 -19.60
C ALA A 779 -2.05 30.56 -19.28
N SER A 780 -1.27 29.48 -19.20
CA SER A 780 -1.66 28.11 -18.83
C SER A 780 -0.99 27.63 -17.54
N GLY A 781 -0.48 28.55 -16.71
CA GLY A 781 0.18 28.18 -15.44
C GLY A 781 1.56 27.55 -15.59
N ARG A 782 2.19 27.62 -16.78
CA ARG A 782 3.43 26.90 -17.09
C ARG A 782 4.69 27.75 -17.07
N ALA A 783 5.83 27.10 -16.84
CA ALA A 783 7.17 27.64 -17.03
C ALA A 783 8.23 26.55 -17.17
N THR A 784 9.44 26.92 -17.57
CA THR A 784 10.61 26.01 -17.58
C THR A 784 11.75 26.65 -16.81
N ALA A 785 12.35 25.88 -15.90
CA ALA A 785 13.60 26.24 -15.22
C ALA A 785 14.74 25.31 -15.68
N VAL A 786 15.97 25.79 -15.60
CA VAL A 786 17.18 25.07 -16.03
C VAL A 786 18.23 25.19 -14.95
N LEU A 787 18.80 24.05 -14.56
CA LEU A 787 19.89 23.92 -13.60
C LEU A 787 21.05 23.18 -14.29
N ASP A 788 22.08 23.92 -14.69
CA ASP A 788 23.30 23.39 -15.30
C ASP A 788 24.34 23.11 -14.21
N PHE A 789 24.59 21.82 -13.94
CA PHE A 789 25.57 21.33 -12.97
C PHE A 789 26.95 21.20 -13.63
N ALA A 790 27.95 21.87 -13.07
CA ALA A 790 29.34 21.73 -13.50
C ALA A 790 29.92 20.37 -13.07
N GLY A 791 30.60 19.68 -13.99
CA GLY A 791 31.32 18.44 -13.70
C GLY A 791 32.59 18.65 -12.85
N GLY A 792 33.14 17.55 -12.35
CA GLY A 792 34.28 17.55 -11.43
C GLY A 792 33.90 17.92 -9.99
N LEU A 793 32.66 17.61 -9.58
CA LEU A 793 32.24 17.78 -8.19
C LEU A 793 33.09 16.86 -7.26
N PRO A 794 33.44 17.30 -6.04
CA PRO A 794 34.17 16.46 -5.12
C PRO A 794 33.38 15.19 -4.77
N ALA A 795 34.06 14.03 -4.70
CA ALA A 795 33.45 12.76 -4.34
C ALA A 795 32.70 12.75 -2.98
N MET A 796 32.93 13.74 -2.11
CA MET A 796 32.15 13.95 -0.88
C MET A 796 30.70 14.42 -1.10
N GLY A 797 30.30 14.73 -2.34
CA GLY A 797 28.92 15.01 -2.72
C GLY A 797 28.22 13.85 -3.45
N ALA A 798 28.94 12.79 -3.81
CA ALA A 798 28.33 11.62 -4.43
C ALA A 798 27.49 10.86 -3.40
N GLY A 799 26.29 10.41 -3.80
CA GLY A 799 25.27 9.85 -2.90
C GLY A 799 24.51 10.90 -2.09
N THR A 800 24.60 12.19 -2.43
CA THR A 800 23.74 13.23 -1.83
C THR A 800 22.57 13.59 -2.74
N THR A 801 21.38 13.70 -2.16
CA THR A 801 20.16 14.08 -2.89
C THR A 801 19.85 15.55 -2.66
N LEU A 802 19.61 16.25 -3.77
CA LEU A 802 19.09 17.61 -3.78
C LEU A 802 17.60 17.57 -4.07
N HIS A 803 16.77 18.08 -3.16
CA HIS A 803 15.33 18.16 -3.37
C HIS A 803 14.95 19.52 -3.95
N LEU A 804 14.19 19.51 -5.04
CA LEU A 804 13.69 20.69 -5.75
C LEU A 804 12.17 20.80 -5.57
N ALA A 805 11.65 22.01 -5.32
CA ALA A 805 10.20 22.24 -5.32
C ALA A 805 9.88 23.62 -5.91
N ALA A 806 8.81 23.73 -6.69
CA ALA A 806 8.31 25.01 -7.18
C ALA A 806 7.20 25.55 -6.28
N VAL A 807 7.18 26.87 -6.06
CA VAL A 807 6.13 27.56 -5.30
C VAL A 807 5.57 28.71 -6.13
N ALA A 808 4.25 28.78 -6.24
CA ALA A 808 3.51 29.84 -6.92
C ALA A 808 2.91 30.86 -5.94
N PHE A 809 3.05 32.14 -6.25
CA PHE A 809 2.76 33.29 -5.41
C PHE A 809 1.75 34.24 -6.04
N PHE A 810 0.71 34.57 -5.28
CA PHE A 810 -0.32 35.53 -5.65
C PHE A 810 -0.29 36.71 -4.68
N SER A 811 -0.07 37.92 -5.19
CA SER A 811 0.00 39.14 -4.38
C SER A 811 1.02 39.04 -3.21
N GLY A 812 2.12 38.32 -3.41
CA GLY A 812 3.18 38.07 -2.42
C GLY A 812 2.95 36.87 -1.49
N ALA A 813 1.76 36.27 -1.47
CA ALA A 813 1.47 35.10 -0.65
C ALA A 813 1.58 33.80 -1.46
N PRO A 814 2.25 32.74 -0.95
CA PRO A 814 2.24 31.43 -1.59
C PRO A 814 0.82 30.86 -1.64
N ARG A 815 0.48 30.22 -2.75
CA ARG A 815 -0.83 29.55 -2.96
C ARG A 815 -0.74 28.10 -3.41
N HIS A 816 0.30 27.73 -4.14
CA HIS A 816 0.57 26.34 -4.52
C HIS A 816 2.05 26.04 -4.29
N SER A 817 2.35 24.78 -3.97
CA SER A 817 3.69 24.18 -4.02
C SER A 817 3.59 22.88 -4.80
N SER A 818 4.62 22.53 -5.56
CA SER A 818 4.81 21.14 -6.01
C SER A 818 5.19 20.24 -4.82
N VAL A 819 5.15 18.93 -5.05
CA VAL A 819 5.99 17.92 -4.37
C VAL A 819 7.50 18.20 -4.52
N ALA A 820 8.30 17.48 -3.73
CA ALA A 820 9.75 17.58 -3.77
C ALA A 820 10.32 16.62 -4.81
N ALA A 821 10.73 17.13 -5.97
CA ALA A 821 11.45 16.32 -6.96
C ALA A 821 12.88 16.01 -6.45
N PRO A 822 13.25 14.74 -6.21
CA PRO A 822 14.61 14.39 -5.82
C PRO A 822 15.56 14.43 -7.02
N LEU A 823 16.80 14.87 -6.77
CA LEU A 823 17.89 14.86 -7.73
C LEU A 823 19.16 14.34 -7.07
N THR A 824 19.49 13.08 -7.33
CA THR A 824 20.63 12.39 -6.71
C THR A 824 21.92 12.67 -7.49
N LEU A 825 22.97 13.09 -6.76
CA LEU A 825 24.31 13.22 -7.32
C LEU A 825 25.02 11.86 -7.30
N ILE A 826 25.03 11.16 -8.42
CA ILE A 826 25.72 9.86 -8.57
C ILE A 826 27.24 10.07 -8.83
N PRO A 827 28.12 9.09 -8.58
CA PRO A 827 29.57 9.23 -8.76
C PRO A 827 30.06 9.75 -10.13
#